data_AF-A0A8T1V971-F1
#
_entry.id   AF-A0A8T1V971-F1
#
_cell.length_a   1.000
_cell.length_b   1.000
_cell.length_c   1.000
_cell.angle_alpha   90.00
_cell.angle_beta   90.00
_cell.angle_gamma   90.00
#
_symmetry.space_group_name_H-M   'P 1'
#
loop_
_entity.id
_entity.type
_entity.pdbx_description
1 polymer ?
#
loop_
_entity_poly.entity_id
_entity_poly.type
_entity_poly.pdbx_seq_one_letter_code
_entity_poly.pdbx_strand_id
1 'polypeptide(L)'
;MQLAGMASSFDGSRRKRDLKRRLTSPRSPLLQKLSVGGDNSDAQHPRRLKDRREEATARHVEQQVNSELQNQQQQRRERFLNRWHHIRKLYAVLSETMTTRREALASKSKLPPTPVTQRVSSTRGSTAPSTPAPLHTLTSMAWLIDVGREFRHGFATHVVTMAQIEIVVGGALNLSLACPRASTPTAQIASCLRSVFQAFQRQPESSTIDYRELLNALFVLDRWREGEKKMVSRWFHEFAFPLAANSTAIGDMKMAVRGADLQRALFTACGDEVDESKMQQFVTELLAAMTQRGRNYVSETTFMDYSDSHPKLLETVRTQCWKRLTDDTRLDFYRDVYQHAKDRFAKEETRVRCERALGVWRTREPRQRLARWKLFVVCRKLSRRGDSHFRKSSAAKLVKRFRKNCKRRQEMRSLLQVAVKHRNYSLLRFTYQPWALFWRSMQLIHTAAWRRGERHDLHSRQKRCWNSWAAFYEKAKTRRAHCAKVTATFVATRHRKLLRSCMDTWLFHKRRQVEVAAADVRGRQLQQDLLLLQQLEAEHACMELEDALSSAVEAKRRATLEKGRRRSFIDGADRVHASRKMQKQKEERMQYKSSRERAAELEAKSAWTAIADQVAAEVRTATLAWLDTADAKDQIHTEATRIFETEAKWIRDELGRDPDNAPARILPKGCRWQVFLEAPHGAVTRKLTKAFYLNTVTYEKYWCDEVVYDECQGIAREVIIQWRIDHALARLHEKEAEWALERRQNVAATRIQMMVRCRQARAVCRRILRNTFIKRIDPRSGQMEYFNLARPLETRRKPPKLIGSNESLLPIESSTWVYRQDTRGSAYYQRIDTSESSVGPPDHYILCARCSVYFVTRRQTSSGARYCIGCYANFRYAARRGASDDDAVAEEESGWTKMPVQPANCMVCCTSLADVVCTDCKHDATCTRCFNAIHGRLAKTKAHAPPVSLVNRVSE
;
A
#
# COMPACT_ATOMS: atom_id res chain seq x y z
N MET A 1 -15.20 34.42 44.22
CA MET A 1 -14.22 35.22 44.99
C MET A 1 -13.51 36.14 44.01
N GLN A 2 -13.85 37.44 44.15
CA GLN A 2 -13.13 38.70 43.84
C GLN A 2 -12.29 38.80 42.55
N LEU A 3 -12.66 39.62 41.54
CA LEU A 3 -12.69 41.12 41.44
C LEU A 3 -11.27 41.70 41.51
N ALA A 4 -10.71 42.40 40.51
CA ALA A 4 -11.03 43.70 39.87
C ALA A 4 -9.65 44.44 39.77
N GLY A 5 -9.39 45.43 38.92
CA GLY A 5 -10.29 46.29 38.18
C GLY A 5 -9.60 47.18 37.15
N MET A 6 -10.47 47.96 36.53
CA MET A 6 -10.27 48.98 35.51
C MET A 6 -10.05 50.37 36.11
N ALA A 7 -9.61 51.32 35.27
CA ALA A 7 -10.00 52.74 35.24
C ALA A 7 -9.61 53.28 33.84
N SER A 8 -10.53 53.59 32.90
CA SER A 8 -11.46 54.75 32.77
C SER A 8 -10.70 56.05 32.44
N SER A 9 -10.89 56.78 31.33
CA SER A 9 -12.08 57.44 30.72
C SER A 9 -11.64 58.89 30.44
N PHE A 10 -11.83 59.46 29.24
CA PHE A 10 -12.87 60.44 28.85
C PHE A 10 -12.41 60.97 27.46
N ASP A 11 -13.17 61.53 26.52
CA ASP A 11 -14.57 61.56 26.09
C ASP A 11 -14.59 62.57 24.90
N GLY A 12 -15.62 62.55 24.06
CA GLY A 12 -15.99 63.74 23.27
C GLY A 12 -15.85 63.68 21.74
N SER A 13 -17.01 63.57 21.09
CA SER A 13 -17.27 63.46 19.65
C SER A 13 -17.64 64.80 18.97
N ARG A 14 -17.65 64.80 17.61
CA ARG A 14 -18.29 65.73 16.64
C ARG A 14 -17.45 66.98 16.29
N ARG A 15 -17.31 67.46 15.05
CA ARG A 15 -18.27 67.68 13.93
C ARG A 15 -17.57 68.01 12.58
N LYS A 16 -18.33 67.94 11.48
CA LYS A 16 -17.99 68.18 10.06
C LYS A 16 -17.78 69.66 9.65
N ARG A 17 -17.03 69.88 8.56
CA ARG A 17 -17.34 70.65 7.30
C ARG A 17 -16.24 71.61 6.82
N ASP A 18 -15.72 71.29 5.63
CA ASP A 18 -15.59 72.10 4.40
C ASP A 18 -15.07 73.56 4.38
N LEU A 19 -14.31 73.78 3.28
CA LEU A 19 -14.20 74.99 2.43
C LEU A 19 -13.28 76.14 2.89
N LYS A 20 -12.09 76.27 2.26
CA LYS A 20 -11.87 77.10 1.04
C LYS A 20 -10.37 77.32 0.71
N ARG A 21 -10.04 77.07 -0.56
CA ARG A 21 -9.15 77.81 -1.49
C ARG A 21 -8.14 78.79 -0.89
N ARG A 22 -6.87 78.67 -1.35
CA ARG A 22 -6.26 79.64 -2.27
C ARG A 22 -5.05 79.04 -3.00
N LEU A 23 -5.05 79.26 -4.31
CA LEU A 23 -3.95 79.14 -5.26
C LEU A 23 -2.81 80.08 -4.84
N THR A 24 -1.55 79.70 -5.11
CA THR A 24 -0.66 80.36 -6.10
C THR A 24 0.73 79.74 -6.04
N SER A 25 1.21 79.24 -7.19
CA SER A 25 2.64 79.04 -7.44
C SER A 25 3.36 80.39 -7.55
N PRO A 26 4.69 80.41 -7.37
CA PRO A 26 5.50 81.25 -8.22
C PRO A 26 6.67 80.49 -8.86
N ARG A 27 6.69 80.60 -10.19
CA ARG A 27 7.84 80.98 -11.04
C ARG A 27 9.20 80.30 -10.80
N SER A 28 9.57 79.49 -11.78
CA SER A 28 10.94 79.31 -12.28
C SER A 28 11.65 80.63 -12.59
N PRO A 29 12.99 80.64 -12.53
CA PRO A 29 13.73 81.19 -13.66
C PRO A 29 14.91 80.33 -14.14
N LEU A 30 14.98 80.20 -15.47
CA LEU A 30 16.14 80.43 -16.35
C LEU A 30 17.47 79.67 -16.13
N LEU A 31 17.68 78.72 -17.05
CA LEU A 31 18.89 78.45 -17.86
C LEU A 31 20.13 79.35 -17.69
N GLN A 32 21.31 78.73 -17.50
CA GLN A 32 22.48 78.91 -18.38
C GLN A 32 23.64 77.91 -18.11
N LYS A 33 24.11 77.25 -19.19
CA LYS A 33 25.51 77.02 -19.68
C LYS A 33 26.65 76.85 -18.65
N LEU A 34 27.71 76.03 -18.78
CA LEU A 34 28.28 75.10 -19.79
C LEU A 34 29.50 74.39 -19.10
N SER A 35 29.70 73.10 -19.40
CA SER A 35 30.94 72.36 -19.74
C SER A 35 32.29 72.40 -18.95
N VAL A 36 32.84 71.17 -18.78
CA VAL A 36 34.26 70.70 -18.81
C VAL A 36 35.10 70.61 -17.52
N GLY A 37 35.71 69.43 -17.33
CA GLY A 37 36.95 69.14 -16.57
C GLY A 37 36.71 68.90 -15.07
N GLY A 38 37.18 67.85 -14.41
CA GLY A 38 38.48 67.19 -14.52
C GLY A 38 39.16 67.30 -13.14
N ASP A 39 39.42 66.15 -12.53
CA ASP A 39 40.36 65.88 -11.42
C ASP A 39 40.03 66.25 -9.96
N ASN A 40 40.07 65.19 -9.14
CA ASN A 40 40.61 65.06 -7.77
C ASN A 40 40.76 66.33 -6.91
N SER A 41 40.06 66.38 -5.79
CA SER A 41 40.70 66.53 -4.46
C SER A 41 39.68 66.46 -3.32
N ASP A 42 40.00 65.66 -2.31
CA ASP A 42 39.42 65.70 -0.97
C ASP A 42 39.43 67.13 -0.40
N ALA A 43 38.25 67.65 -0.08
CA ALA A 43 38.09 68.78 0.85
C ALA A 43 36.72 68.73 1.51
N GLN A 44 36.65 68.08 2.69
CA GLN A 44 35.49 68.15 3.57
C GLN A 44 35.41 69.56 4.19
N HIS A 45 34.47 70.38 3.73
CA HIS A 45 33.97 71.52 4.51
C HIS A 45 32.87 71.06 5.47
N PRO A 46 32.84 71.55 6.74
CA PRO A 46 31.84 71.13 7.71
C PRO A 46 30.49 71.76 7.36
N ARG A 47 29.61 70.98 6.71
CA ARG A 47 28.20 71.35 6.46
C ARG A 47 27.48 71.61 7.78
N ARG A 48 26.64 72.66 7.82
CA ARG A 48 25.90 73.08 9.02
C ARG A 48 24.93 71.96 9.44
N LEU A 49 24.67 71.85 10.74
CA LEU A 49 23.90 70.75 11.35
C LEU A 49 22.45 70.61 10.79
N LYS A 50 21.91 71.69 10.22
CA LYS A 50 20.62 71.73 9.50
C LYS A 50 20.69 70.94 8.19
N ASP A 51 21.74 71.12 7.39
CA ASP A 51 21.93 70.45 6.10
C ASP A 51 22.05 68.93 6.28
N ARG A 52 22.70 68.48 7.37
CA ARG A 52 22.77 67.04 7.71
C ARG A 52 21.41 66.44 8.06
N ARG A 53 20.51 67.21 8.71
CA ARG A 53 19.16 66.74 9.02
C ARG A 53 18.28 66.69 7.78
N GLU A 54 18.34 67.70 6.93
CA GLU A 54 17.61 67.71 5.65
C GLU A 54 18.10 66.58 4.73
N GLU A 55 19.41 66.37 4.63
CA GLU A 55 20.01 65.28 3.85
C GLU A 55 19.65 63.89 4.43
N ALA A 56 19.60 63.73 5.75
CA ALA A 56 19.14 62.49 6.38
C ALA A 56 17.64 62.22 6.12
N THR A 57 16.81 63.26 6.12
CA THR A 57 15.37 63.15 5.85
C THR A 57 15.12 62.83 4.38
N ALA A 58 15.84 63.50 3.46
CA ALA A 58 15.79 63.22 2.03
C ALA A 58 16.23 61.78 1.72
N ARG A 59 17.35 61.31 2.30
CA ARG A 59 17.79 59.92 2.16
C ARG A 59 16.77 58.92 2.72
N HIS A 60 16.10 59.23 3.83
CA HIS A 60 15.07 58.37 4.39
C HIS A 60 13.85 58.25 3.48
N VAL A 61 13.38 59.38 2.93
CA VAL A 61 12.28 59.39 1.95
C VAL A 61 12.69 58.66 0.67
N GLU A 62 13.91 58.87 0.16
CA GLU A 62 14.44 58.14 -0.99
C GLU A 62 14.53 56.64 -0.73
N GLN A 63 14.99 56.22 0.46
CA GLN A 63 15.00 54.82 0.86
C GLN A 63 13.59 54.24 0.94
N GLN A 64 12.62 54.98 1.48
CA GLN A 64 11.23 54.55 1.56
C GLN A 64 10.62 54.39 0.16
N VAL A 65 10.77 55.40 -0.71
CA VAL A 65 10.29 55.35 -2.10
C VAL A 65 10.95 54.20 -2.86
N ASN A 66 12.25 53.98 -2.69
CA ASN A 66 12.95 52.85 -3.30
C ASN A 66 12.47 51.50 -2.75
N SER A 67 12.19 51.39 -1.45
CA SER A 67 11.66 50.17 -0.85
C SER A 67 10.23 49.85 -1.31
N GLU A 68 9.37 50.87 -1.47
CA GLU A 68 8.03 50.72 -2.02
C GLU A 68 8.08 50.32 -3.50
N LEU A 69 8.98 50.93 -4.28
CA LEU A 69 9.21 50.57 -5.67
C LEU A 69 9.70 49.11 -5.81
N GLN A 70 10.62 48.67 -4.95
CA GLN A 70 11.10 47.28 -4.91
C GLN A 70 9.99 46.29 -4.52
N ASN A 71 9.21 46.60 -3.49
CA ASN A 71 8.07 45.77 -3.07
C ASN A 71 7.01 45.65 -4.18
N GLN A 72 6.71 46.75 -4.87
CA GLN A 72 5.80 46.72 -6.02
C GLN A 72 6.37 45.89 -7.18
N GLN A 73 7.68 46.01 -7.47
CA GLN A 73 8.34 45.18 -8.49
C GLN A 73 8.29 43.70 -8.14
N GLN A 74 8.50 43.34 -6.86
CA GLN A 74 8.46 41.96 -6.39
C GLN A 74 7.05 41.37 -6.50
N GLN A 75 6.02 42.09 -6.06
CA GLN A 75 4.62 41.65 -6.20
C GLN A 75 4.21 41.46 -7.68
N ARG A 76 4.70 42.33 -8.58
CA ARG A 76 4.48 42.17 -10.03
C ARG A 76 5.12 40.89 -10.55
N ARG A 77 6.35 40.62 -10.13
CA ARG A 77 7.10 39.41 -10.50
C ARG A 77 6.37 38.16 -10.03
N GLU A 78 5.90 38.13 -8.79
CA GLU A 78 5.14 37.01 -8.23
C GLU A 78 3.83 36.76 -8.99
N ARG A 79 3.09 37.81 -9.36
CA ARG A 79 1.87 37.67 -10.19
C ARG A 79 2.17 37.09 -11.57
N PHE A 80 3.24 37.55 -12.22
CA PHE A 80 3.65 37.03 -13.52
C PHE A 80 4.10 35.57 -13.44
N LEU A 81 4.86 35.17 -12.42
CA LEU A 81 5.24 33.76 -12.23
C LEU A 81 4.01 32.87 -11.99
N ASN A 82 3.02 33.37 -11.24
CA ASN A 82 1.75 32.69 -10.97
C ASN A 82 0.74 32.68 -12.12
N ARG A 83 1.05 33.30 -13.28
CA ARG A 83 0.14 33.42 -14.44
C ARG A 83 -0.39 32.08 -14.95
N TRP A 84 0.40 31.01 -14.84
CA TRP A 84 0.06 29.69 -15.34
C TRP A 84 -1.23 29.10 -14.74
N HIS A 85 -1.56 29.47 -13.50
CA HIS A 85 -2.84 29.09 -12.91
C HIS A 85 -4.02 29.68 -13.70
N HIS A 86 -3.96 30.97 -14.00
CA HIS A 86 -5.01 31.68 -14.74
C HIS A 86 -5.10 31.26 -16.20
N ILE A 87 -3.96 31.05 -16.88
CA ILE A 87 -3.91 30.63 -18.29
C ILE A 87 -4.50 29.24 -18.47
N ARG A 88 -4.19 28.28 -17.58
CA ARG A 88 -4.79 26.93 -17.63
C ARG A 88 -6.30 26.97 -17.45
N LYS A 89 -6.78 27.79 -16.52
CA LYS A 89 -8.22 27.97 -16.28
C LYS A 89 -8.91 28.56 -17.52
N LEU A 90 -8.32 29.60 -18.13
CA LEU A 90 -8.81 30.19 -19.37
C LEU A 90 -8.84 29.15 -20.51
N TYR A 91 -7.74 28.41 -20.71
CA TYR A 91 -7.64 27.40 -21.75
C TYR A 91 -8.66 26.28 -21.58
N ALA A 92 -8.86 25.79 -20.36
CA ALA A 92 -9.87 24.77 -20.07
C ALA A 92 -11.28 25.25 -20.45
N VAL A 93 -11.70 26.42 -19.95
CA VAL A 93 -13.03 27.00 -20.23
C VAL A 93 -13.23 27.25 -21.73
N LEU A 94 -12.22 27.80 -22.43
CA LEU A 94 -12.28 28.01 -23.87
C LEU A 94 -12.35 26.70 -24.64
N SER A 95 -11.55 25.71 -24.26
CA SER A 95 -11.52 24.40 -24.92
C SER A 95 -12.86 23.68 -24.79
N GLU A 96 -13.48 23.70 -23.60
CA GLU A 96 -14.78 23.08 -23.32
C GLU A 96 -15.91 23.80 -24.05
N THR A 97 -15.90 25.14 -24.06
CA THR A 97 -16.89 25.94 -24.80
C THR A 97 -16.81 25.66 -26.30
N MET A 98 -15.60 25.42 -26.83
CA MET A 98 -15.41 25.12 -28.25
C MET A 98 -15.72 23.68 -28.62
N THR A 99 -15.42 22.70 -27.77
CA THR A 99 -15.81 21.30 -28.01
C THR A 99 -17.33 21.15 -28.00
N THR A 100 -17.99 21.70 -26.98
CA THR A 100 -19.46 21.69 -26.88
C THR A 100 -20.13 22.39 -28.07
N ARG A 101 -19.60 23.53 -28.51
CA ARG A 101 -20.09 24.22 -29.72
C ARG A 101 -19.87 23.40 -30.99
N ARG A 102 -18.71 22.74 -31.14
CA ARG A 102 -18.42 21.88 -32.29
C ARG A 102 -19.33 20.66 -32.33
N GLU A 103 -19.63 20.05 -31.19
CA GLU A 103 -20.58 18.94 -31.05
C GLU A 103 -22.02 19.38 -31.32
N ALA A 104 -22.42 20.57 -30.86
CA ALA A 104 -23.73 21.16 -31.18
C ALA A 104 -23.89 21.47 -32.69
N LEU A 105 -22.82 21.92 -33.36
CA LEU A 105 -22.83 22.13 -34.82
C LEU A 105 -22.81 20.80 -35.58
N ALA A 106 -22.07 19.79 -35.11
CA ALA A 106 -22.05 18.47 -35.72
C ALA A 106 -23.41 17.75 -35.61
N SER A 107 -24.10 17.90 -34.49
CA SER A 107 -25.44 17.33 -34.26
C SER A 107 -26.54 18.02 -35.08
N LYS A 108 -26.40 19.32 -35.39
CA LYS A 108 -27.32 20.06 -36.27
C LYS A 108 -27.20 19.71 -37.76
N SER A 109 -26.14 19.01 -38.18
CA SER A 109 -25.91 18.65 -39.60
C SER A 109 -26.67 17.41 -40.10
N LYS A 110 -27.56 16.82 -39.29
CA LYS A 110 -28.40 15.68 -39.68
C LYS A 110 -29.85 16.10 -39.93
N LEU A 111 -30.07 16.83 -41.01
CA LEU A 111 -31.38 16.91 -41.69
C LEU A 111 -31.29 16.12 -43.00
N PRO A 112 -32.39 15.48 -43.45
CA PRO A 112 -32.35 14.54 -44.58
C PRO A 112 -32.08 15.28 -45.90
N PRO A 113 -31.41 14.67 -46.88
CA PRO A 113 -31.21 15.29 -48.17
C PRO A 113 -32.51 15.25 -48.97
N THR A 114 -32.94 16.40 -49.47
CA THR A 114 -33.83 16.50 -50.63
C THR A 114 -33.10 16.03 -51.90
N PRO A 115 -33.81 15.48 -52.89
CA PRO A 115 -33.19 14.87 -54.06
C PRO A 115 -32.86 15.92 -55.15
N VAL A 116 -32.04 15.48 -56.11
CA VAL A 116 -31.63 16.14 -57.37
C VAL A 116 -30.47 17.14 -57.16
N THR A 117 -29.26 17.00 -57.71
CA THR A 117 -28.85 16.56 -59.05
C THR A 117 -27.41 16.00 -59.01
N GLN A 118 -27.14 15.05 -59.90
CA GLN A 118 -25.84 14.44 -60.15
C GLN A 118 -24.71 15.46 -60.40
N ARG A 119 -23.56 15.27 -59.74
CA ARG A 119 -22.26 15.49 -60.38
C ARG A 119 -21.28 14.41 -59.96
N VAL A 120 -20.84 13.69 -60.98
CA VAL A 120 -19.90 12.58 -60.98
C VAL A 120 -18.55 13.02 -60.42
N SER A 121 -18.02 12.28 -59.45
CA SER A 121 -16.57 12.06 -59.38
C SER A 121 -16.25 10.66 -58.83
N SER A 122 -15.41 10.00 -59.62
CA SER A 122 -15.00 8.61 -59.60
C SER A 122 -14.48 8.09 -58.26
N THR A 123 -15.06 6.98 -57.81
CA THR A 123 -14.43 5.99 -56.93
C THR A 123 -13.24 5.34 -57.64
N ARG A 124 -12.03 5.52 -57.09
CA ARG A 124 -10.91 4.60 -57.32
C ARG A 124 -10.67 3.85 -56.01
N GLY A 125 -11.12 2.60 -55.98
CA GLY A 125 -10.85 1.69 -54.88
C GLY A 125 -9.35 1.45 -54.74
N SER A 126 -8.82 1.72 -53.56
CA SER A 126 -7.49 1.27 -53.15
C SER A 126 -7.62 0.59 -51.79
N THR A 127 -7.69 -0.74 -51.82
CA THR A 127 -7.42 -1.60 -50.68
C THR A 127 -5.91 -1.56 -50.39
N ALA A 128 -5.48 -0.57 -49.61
CA ALA A 128 -4.19 -0.57 -48.94
C ALA A 128 -4.42 -0.67 -47.42
N PRO A 129 -3.64 -1.48 -46.68
CA PRO A 129 -3.75 -1.54 -45.24
C PRO A 129 -3.41 -0.16 -44.68
N SER A 130 -4.34 0.42 -43.94
CA SER A 130 -4.17 1.69 -43.25
C SER A 130 -2.89 1.67 -42.42
N THR A 131 -1.85 2.33 -42.92
CA THR A 131 -0.76 2.84 -42.10
C THR A 131 -1.42 3.65 -40.99
N PRO A 132 -1.20 3.35 -39.71
CA PRO A 132 -1.72 4.21 -38.65
C PRO A 132 -1.14 5.59 -38.87
N ALA A 133 -2.02 6.60 -38.86
CA ALA A 133 -1.63 7.99 -38.97
C ALA A 133 -0.52 8.29 -37.96
N PRO A 134 0.49 9.12 -38.32
CA PRO A 134 1.52 9.53 -37.38
C PRO A 134 0.88 10.17 -36.15
N LEU A 135 1.54 10.03 -34.99
CA LEU A 135 1.15 10.43 -33.62
C LEU A 135 0.69 11.91 -33.43
N HIS A 136 0.56 12.69 -34.50
CA HIS A 136 0.39 14.14 -34.51
C HIS A 136 -1.00 14.64 -34.93
N THR A 137 -1.97 13.76 -35.23
CA THR A 137 -3.27 14.18 -35.84
C THR A 137 -4.47 14.26 -34.89
N LEU A 138 -4.27 13.97 -33.60
CA LEU A 138 -5.29 14.18 -32.56
C LEU A 138 -4.81 15.29 -31.62
N THR A 139 -5.68 16.26 -31.33
CA THR A 139 -5.52 17.38 -30.39
C THR A 139 -4.71 18.60 -30.87
N SER A 140 -5.15 19.25 -31.93
CA SER A 140 -4.73 20.64 -32.19
C SER A 140 -5.98 21.45 -32.48
N MET A 141 -6.34 22.38 -31.58
CA MET A 141 -7.59 23.11 -31.71
C MET A 141 -7.42 24.26 -32.71
N ALA A 142 -8.28 24.32 -33.73
CA ALA A 142 -8.19 25.32 -34.81
C ALA A 142 -8.41 26.75 -34.29
N TRP A 143 -9.21 26.92 -33.24
CA TRP A 143 -9.63 28.24 -32.73
C TRP A 143 -8.47 29.13 -32.28
N LEU A 144 -7.37 28.55 -31.77
CA LEU A 144 -6.23 29.36 -31.31
C LEU A 144 -5.47 30.01 -32.48
N ILE A 145 -5.50 29.38 -33.66
CA ILE A 145 -4.96 29.96 -34.89
C ILE A 145 -5.79 31.17 -35.31
N ASP A 146 -7.11 31.09 -35.18
CA ASP A 146 -8.03 32.19 -35.54
C ASP A 146 -7.83 33.37 -34.58
N VAL A 147 -7.70 33.12 -33.27
CA VAL A 147 -7.36 34.16 -32.28
C VAL A 147 -6.02 34.82 -32.61
N GLY A 148 -4.99 34.03 -32.91
CA GLY A 148 -3.68 34.55 -33.29
C GLY A 148 -3.73 35.37 -34.59
N ARG A 149 -4.55 34.95 -35.57
CA ARG A 149 -4.76 35.70 -36.82
C ARG A 149 -5.41 37.06 -36.54
N GLU A 150 -6.47 37.09 -35.74
CA GLU A 150 -7.18 38.33 -35.38
C GLU A 150 -6.28 39.30 -34.60
N PHE A 151 -5.42 38.82 -33.69
CA PHE A 151 -4.44 39.69 -33.03
C PHE A 151 -3.45 40.33 -34.01
N ARG A 152 -2.99 39.57 -35.02
CA ARG A 152 -2.02 40.07 -36.02
C ARG A 152 -2.62 41.03 -37.04
N HIS A 153 -3.89 40.85 -37.41
CA HIS A 153 -4.55 41.68 -38.43
C HIS A 153 -5.32 42.86 -37.80
N GLY A 154 -5.82 42.70 -36.57
CA GLY A 154 -6.68 43.67 -35.90
C GLY A 154 -5.96 44.86 -35.30
N PHE A 155 -4.65 44.76 -35.00
CA PHE A 155 -3.90 45.82 -34.32
C PHE A 155 -2.55 46.13 -34.98
N ALA A 156 -2.21 47.42 -35.03
CA ALA A 156 -0.93 47.90 -35.55
C ALA A 156 0.23 47.77 -34.54
N THR A 157 -0.05 47.43 -33.28
CA THR A 157 0.93 47.31 -32.19
C THR A 157 0.74 46.00 -31.42
N HIS A 158 1.85 45.44 -30.90
CA HIS A 158 1.81 44.23 -30.06
C HIS A 158 1.24 44.46 -28.65
N VAL A 159 1.15 45.73 -28.25
CA VAL A 159 0.65 46.18 -26.97
C VAL A 159 -0.86 46.41 -27.10
N VAL A 160 -1.65 45.69 -26.29
CA VAL A 160 -3.12 45.68 -26.36
C VAL A 160 -3.76 45.93 -24.99
N THR A 161 -4.91 46.60 -24.99
CA THR A 161 -5.75 46.82 -23.80
C THR A 161 -6.70 45.64 -23.55
N MET A 162 -7.30 45.60 -22.35
CA MET A 162 -8.29 44.57 -22.01
C MET A 162 -9.46 44.54 -23.00
N ALA A 163 -10.00 45.71 -23.37
CA ALA A 163 -11.11 45.82 -24.30
C ALA A 163 -10.74 45.28 -25.70
N GLN A 164 -9.52 45.54 -26.15
CA GLN A 164 -8.99 45.01 -27.40
C GLN A 164 -8.87 43.47 -27.40
N ILE A 165 -8.48 42.87 -26.28
CA ILE A 165 -8.44 41.40 -26.13
C ILE A 165 -9.85 40.81 -26.14
N GLU A 166 -10.80 41.42 -25.44
CA GLU A 166 -12.20 40.95 -25.44
C GLU A 166 -12.83 41.04 -26.84
N ILE A 167 -12.50 42.08 -27.61
CA ILE A 167 -12.94 42.22 -29.01
C ILE A 167 -12.33 41.13 -29.89
N VAL A 168 -11.01 40.90 -29.81
CA VAL A 168 -10.33 39.90 -30.65
C VAL A 168 -10.78 38.49 -30.31
N VAL A 169 -10.79 38.11 -29.03
CA VAL A 169 -11.23 36.78 -28.61
C VAL A 169 -12.72 36.61 -28.88
N GLY A 170 -13.53 37.66 -28.70
CA GLY A 170 -14.95 37.66 -29.03
C GLY A 170 -15.20 37.49 -30.53
N GLY A 171 -14.49 38.23 -31.37
CA GLY A 171 -14.59 38.17 -32.83
C GLY A 171 -14.11 36.83 -33.39
N ALA A 172 -12.90 36.40 -33.04
CA ALA A 172 -12.31 35.14 -33.51
C ALA A 172 -13.18 33.92 -33.16
N LEU A 173 -13.81 33.94 -31.97
CA LEU A 173 -14.58 32.82 -31.47
C LEU A 173 -16.09 32.98 -31.67
N ASN A 174 -16.55 34.08 -32.27
CA ASN A 174 -17.96 34.46 -32.38
C ASN A 174 -18.68 34.39 -31.02
N LEU A 175 -18.14 35.08 -30.01
CA LEU A 175 -18.63 35.19 -28.64
C LEU A 175 -18.89 36.66 -28.28
N SER A 176 -20.00 36.94 -27.59
CA SER A 176 -20.29 38.29 -27.08
C SER A 176 -19.64 38.48 -25.70
N LEU A 177 -18.43 39.04 -25.68
CA LEU A 177 -17.65 39.26 -24.45
C LEU A 177 -17.82 40.67 -23.85
N ALA A 178 -18.29 41.64 -24.64
CA ALA A 178 -18.42 43.05 -24.24
C ALA A 178 -19.65 43.34 -23.34
N CYS A 179 -20.65 42.46 -23.32
CA CYS A 179 -21.83 42.60 -22.45
C CYS A 179 -22.29 41.23 -21.91
N PRO A 180 -21.54 40.60 -20.99
CA PRO A 180 -21.85 39.27 -20.50
C PRO A 180 -23.05 39.29 -19.54
N ARG A 181 -24.11 38.53 -19.84
CA ARG A 181 -25.15 38.23 -18.84
C ARG A 181 -24.55 37.33 -17.75
N ALA A 182 -24.79 37.67 -16.49
CA ALA A 182 -24.09 37.14 -15.30
C ALA A 182 -24.10 35.59 -15.11
N SER A 183 -24.88 34.84 -15.90
CA SER A 183 -25.03 33.38 -15.83
C SER A 183 -24.62 32.60 -17.08
N THR A 184 -23.86 33.20 -18.01
CA THR A 184 -23.47 32.55 -19.28
C THR A 184 -22.00 32.12 -19.31
N PRO A 185 -21.62 31.06 -20.05
CA PRO A 185 -20.22 30.64 -20.22
C PRO A 185 -19.31 31.76 -20.76
N THR A 186 -19.87 32.70 -21.51
CA THR A 186 -19.21 33.94 -21.95
C THR A 186 -18.80 34.87 -20.80
N ALA A 187 -19.57 34.94 -19.70
CA ALA A 187 -19.21 35.71 -18.51
C ALA A 187 -18.00 35.10 -17.78
N GLN A 188 -17.94 33.78 -17.72
CA GLN A 188 -16.80 33.05 -17.15
C GLN A 188 -15.54 33.23 -17.99
N ILE A 189 -15.65 33.22 -19.32
CA ILE A 189 -14.53 33.52 -20.24
C ILE A 189 -14.02 34.95 -20.02
N ALA A 190 -14.92 35.95 -19.99
CA ALA A 190 -14.54 37.35 -19.74
C ALA A 190 -13.84 37.53 -18.38
N SER A 191 -14.34 36.88 -17.32
CA SER A 191 -13.69 36.88 -16.00
C SER A 191 -12.29 36.25 -16.04
N CYS A 192 -12.13 35.09 -16.69
CA CYS A 192 -10.83 34.44 -16.81
C CYS A 192 -9.84 35.28 -17.63
N LEU A 193 -10.30 35.93 -18.71
CA LEU A 193 -9.49 36.84 -19.51
C LEU A 193 -8.97 38.01 -18.68
N ARG A 194 -9.79 38.60 -17.79
CA ARG A 194 -9.35 39.70 -16.92
C ARG A 194 -8.28 39.27 -15.93
N SER A 195 -8.44 38.09 -15.32
CA SER A 195 -7.40 37.54 -14.43
C SER A 195 -6.10 37.25 -15.16
N VAL A 196 -6.17 36.73 -16.40
CA VAL A 196 -4.99 36.52 -17.24
C VAL A 196 -4.35 37.87 -17.60
N PHE A 197 -5.14 38.85 -18.03
CA PHE A 197 -4.65 40.20 -18.35
C PHE A 197 -3.87 40.81 -17.19
N GLN A 198 -4.44 40.78 -15.98
CA GLN A 198 -3.76 41.26 -14.76
C GLN A 198 -2.45 40.51 -14.47
N ALA A 199 -2.37 39.22 -14.80
CA ALA A 199 -1.16 38.43 -14.59
C ALA A 199 -0.03 38.75 -15.60
N PHE A 200 -0.36 39.26 -16.79
CA PHE A 200 0.61 39.68 -17.81
C PHE A 200 0.96 41.18 -17.77
N GLN A 201 0.32 41.98 -16.92
CA GLN A 201 0.62 43.40 -16.75
C GLN A 201 1.99 43.60 -16.09
N ARG A 202 2.91 44.26 -16.80
CA ARG A 202 4.27 44.57 -16.31
C ARG A 202 4.38 45.95 -15.64
N GLN A 203 3.56 46.91 -16.05
CA GLN A 203 3.49 48.24 -15.43
C GLN A 203 2.05 48.51 -14.96
N PRO A 204 1.84 48.98 -13.71
CA PRO A 204 0.50 49.20 -13.15
C PRO A 204 -0.23 50.39 -13.79
N GLU A 205 0.51 51.38 -14.29
CA GLU A 205 -0.03 52.55 -14.99
C GLU A 205 -0.37 52.24 -16.46
N SER A 206 0.26 51.21 -17.04
CA SER A 206 -0.06 50.78 -18.40
C SER A 206 -1.29 49.88 -18.37
N SER A 207 -2.41 50.34 -18.93
CA SER A 207 -3.63 49.55 -19.14
C SER A 207 -3.47 48.54 -20.29
N THR A 208 -2.27 47.97 -20.45
CA THR A 208 -1.86 47.23 -21.64
C THR A 208 -0.98 46.02 -21.33
N ILE A 209 -1.04 44.98 -22.17
CA ILE A 209 -0.12 43.82 -22.16
C ILE A 209 0.43 43.54 -23.56
N ASP A 210 1.50 42.75 -23.64
CA ASP A 210 2.00 42.21 -24.92
C ASP A 210 1.27 40.90 -25.24
N TYR A 211 0.45 40.88 -26.30
CA TYR A 211 -0.34 39.69 -26.64
C TYR A 211 0.53 38.51 -27.08
N ARG A 212 1.77 38.76 -27.55
CA ARG A 212 2.68 37.71 -28.04
C ARG A 212 3.03 36.71 -26.95
N GLU A 213 3.25 37.19 -25.72
CA GLU A 213 3.53 36.35 -24.55
C GLU A 213 2.32 35.50 -24.16
N LEU A 214 1.12 36.07 -24.24
CA LEU A 214 -0.13 35.37 -23.99
C LEU A 214 -0.37 34.26 -25.02
N LEU A 215 -0.23 34.57 -26.32
CA LEU A 215 -0.39 33.59 -27.40
C LEU A 215 0.62 32.45 -27.27
N ASN A 216 1.89 32.77 -27.01
CA ASN A 216 2.93 31.75 -26.85
C ASN A 216 2.68 30.86 -25.63
N ALA A 217 2.16 31.40 -24.53
CA ALA A 217 1.77 30.60 -23.37
C ALA A 217 0.55 29.70 -23.65
N LEU A 218 -0.41 30.17 -24.45
CA LEU A 218 -1.54 29.33 -24.92
C LEU A 218 -1.07 28.23 -25.87
N PHE A 219 -0.10 28.50 -26.75
CA PHE A 219 0.51 27.49 -27.61
C PHE A 219 1.20 26.37 -26.82
N VAL A 220 1.75 26.65 -25.63
CA VAL A 220 2.29 25.59 -24.76
C VAL A 220 1.20 24.60 -24.35
N LEU A 221 -0.02 25.05 -24.09
CA LEU A 221 -1.10 24.17 -23.66
C LEU A 221 -1.72 23.39 -24.84
N ASP A 222 -1.82 23.99 -26.03
CA ASP A 222 -2.43 23.37 -27.21
C ASP A 222 -1.45 22.54 -28.06
N ARG A 223 -0.22 23.05 -28.28
CA ARG A 223 0.69 22.59 -29.35
C ARG A 223 1.96 21.90 -28.88
N TRP A 224 2.11 21.62 -27.58
CA TRP A 224 3.34 21.00 -27.05
C TRP A 224 3.70 19.65 -27.71
N ARG A 225 2.72 18.90 -28.24
CA ARG A 225 2.91 17.62 -28.96
C ARG A 225 3.61 17.78 -30.31
N GLU A 226 3.71 18.99 -30.85
CA GLU A 226 4.42 19.27 -32.11
C GLU A 226 5.95 19.17 -31.96
N GLY A 227 6.45 19.16 -30.72
CA GLY A 227 7.87 19.05 -30.37
C GLY A 227 8.51 20.38 -30.02
N GLU A 228 9.54 20.33 -29.19
CA GLU A 228 10.24 21.48 -28.64
C GLU A 228 10.81 22.41 -29.73
N LYS A 229 11.40 21.87 -30.80
CA LYS A 229 11.92 22.68 -31.91
C LYS A 229 10.84 23.53 -32.59
N LYS A 230 9.67 22.95 -32.83
CA LYS A 230 8.52 23.68 -33.41
C LYS A 230 7.95 24.70 -32.44
N MET A 231 7.93 24.40 -31.15
CA MET A 231 7.49 25.33 -30.11
C MET A 231 8.37 26.57 -30.06
N VAL A 232 9.69 26.40 -29.99
CA VAL A 232 10.63 27.53 -29.95
C VAL A 232 10.58 28.32 -31.26
N SER A 233 10.48 27.64 -32.41
CA SER A 233 10.27 28.30 -33.71
C SER A 233 8.99 29.13 -33.76
N ARG A 234 7.86 28.61 -33.25
CA ARG A 234 6.61 29.39 -33.14
C ARG A 234 6.76 30.61 -32.25
N TRP A 235 7.40 30.48 -31.09
CA TRP A 235 7.65 31.62 -30.23
C TRP A 235 8.49 32.67 -30.95
N PHE A 236 9.56 32.25 -31.62
CA PHE A 236 10.39 33.13 -32.43
C PHE A 236 9.57 33.85 -33.50
N HIS A 237 8.72 33.12 -34.23
CA HIS A 237 7.86 33.68 -35.26
C HIS A 237 6.86 34.73 -34.75
N GLU A 238 6.22 34.50 -33.58
CA GLU A 238 5.31 35.51 -33.02
C GLU A 238 6.04 36.79 -32.64
N PHE A 239 7.29 36.69 -32.18
CA PHE A 239 8.12 37.85 -31.83
C PHE A 239 8.80 38.49 -33.05
N ALA A 240 9.01 37.73 -34.12
CA ALA A 240 9.59 38.20 -35.39
C ALA A 240 8.55 38.81 -36.34
N PHE A 241 7.26 38.58 -36.10
CA PHE A 241 6.19 39.03 -36.98
C PHE A 241 6.19 40.56 -37.12
N PRO A 242 6.41 41.11 -38.34
CA PRO A 242 6.53 42.55 -38.53
C PRO A 242 5.15 43.23 -38.48
N LEU A 243 4.91 44.03 -37.44
CA LEU A 243 3.88 45.07 -37.47
C LEU A 243 4.48 46.39 -37.98
N ALA A 244 3.65 47.34 -38.40
CA ALA A 244 4.06 48.61 -39.00
C ALA A 244 5.18 49.34 -38.19
N ALA A 245 5.16 49.25 -36.86
CA ALA A 245 6.17 49.84 -35.96
C ALA A 245 7.57 49.17 -35.99
N ASN A 246 7.69 47.92 -36.43
CA ASN A 246 8.97 47.20 -36.53
C ASN A 246 9.57 47.27 -37.96
N SER A 247 8.74 47.56 -38.96
CA SER A 247 9.14 47.62 -40.37
C SER A 247 10.16 48.73 -40.69
N THR A 248 10.14 49.84 -39.96
CA THR A 248 11.04 50.98 -40.17
C THR A 248 12.44 50.79 -39.57
N ALA A 249 12.63 49.84 -38.65
CA ALA A 249 13.87 49.65 -37.89
C ALA A 249 14.65 48.37 -38.24
N ILE A 250 14.06 47.45 -39.00
CA ILE A 250 14.61 46.10 -39.29
C ILE A 250 15.13 45.98 -40.74
N GLY A 251 14.73 46.87 -41.65
CA GLY A 251 15.10 46.78 -43.08
C GLY A 251 14.57 45.51 -43.75
N ASP A 252 15.22 45.04 -44.83
CA ASP A 252 14.80 43.88 -45.65
C ASP A 252 14.79 42.52 -44.93
N MET A 253 15.19 42.44 -43.65
CA MET A 253 15.19 41.19 -42.89
C MET A 253 13.79 40.83 -42.40
N LYS A 254 13.01 40.15 -43.24
CA LYS A 254 11.60 39.79 -43.01
C LYS A 254 11.32 38.93 -41.75
N MET A 255 12.33 38.36 -41.09
CA MET A 255 12.19 37.46 -39.92
C MET A 255 13.34 37.60 -38.89
N ALA A 256 13.31 38.66 -38.08
CA ALA A 256 14.31 38.90 -37.04
C ALA A 256 13.72 39.41 -35.71
N VAL A 257 14.33 39.03 -34.58
CA VAL A 257 13.89 39.38 -33.21
C VAL A 257 14.92 40.24 -32.51
N ARG A 258 14.49 41.33 -31.85
CA ARG A 258 15.36 42.17 -31.01
C ARG A 258 15.87 41.41 -29.79
N GLY A 259 17.09 41.69 -29.34
CA GLY A 259 17.64 41.04 -28.14
C GLY A 259 16.74 41.12 -26.90
N ALA A 260 16.08 42.27 -26.68
CA ALA A 260 15.13 42.46 -25.57
C ALA A 260 13.83 41.64 -25.70
N ASP A 261 13.41 41.32 -26.92
CA ASP A 261 12.24 40.50 -27.21
C ASP A 261 12.59 39.00 -27.18
N LEU A 262 13.83 38.64 -27.51
CA LEU A 262 14.32 37.26 -27.46
C LEU A 262 14.25 36.68 -26.05
N GLN A 263 14.64 37.47 -25.04
CA GLN A 263 14.54 37.07 -23.65
C GLN A 263 13.08 36.76 -23.27
N ARG A 264 12.14 37.62 -23.70
CA ARG A 264 10.70 37.44 -23.45
C ARG A 264 10.16 36.18 -24.13
N ALA A 265 10.55 35.95 -25.38
CA ALA A 265 10.16 34.77 -26.14
C ALA A 265 10.57 33.47 -25.43
N LEU A 266 11.83 33.37 -25.00
CA LEU A 266 12.35 32.19 -24.31
C LEU A 266 11.78 32.03 -22.89
N PHE A 267 11.41 33.13 -22.23
CA PHE A 267 10.84 33.11 -20.88
C PHE A 267 9.36 32.76 -20.85
N THR A 268 8.71 32.61 -22.01
CA THR A 268 7.29 32.25 -22.12
C THR A 268 6.94 31.03 -21.26
N ALA A 269 7.74 29.95 -21.30
CA ALA A 269 7.47 28.70 -20.58
C ALA A 269 7.96 28.68 -19.11
N CYS A 270 8.74 29.67 -18.68
CA CYS A 270 9.24 29.77 -17.31
C CYS A 270 8.10 30.08 -16.35
N GLY A 271 8.01 29.38 -15.23
CA GLY A 271 6.98 29.67 -14.21
C GLY A 271 7.53 29.99 -12.83
N ASP A 272 8.84 29.82 -12.62
CA ASP A 272 9.50 30.04 -11.33
C ASP A 272 10.89 30.67 -11.59
N GLU A 273 11.49 31.35 -10.59
CA GLU A 273 12.79 32.01 -10.73
C GLU A 273 13.93 31.02 -11.10
N VAL A 274 13.81 29.76 -10.68
CA VAL A 274 14.75 28.68 -11.02
C VAL A 274 14.66 28.29 -12.50
N ASP A 275 13.46 28.36 -13.09
CA ASP A 275 13.30 28.08 -14.52
C ASP A 275 13.85 29.25 -15.35
N GLU A 276 13.67 30.50 -14.89
CA GLU A 276 14.26 31.70 -15.51
C GLU A 276 15.79 31.66 -15.46
N SER A 277 16.41 31.32 -14.32
CA SER A 277 17.87 31.29 -14.21
C SER A 277 18.52 30.27 -15.14
N LYS A 278 17.87 29.11 -15.34
CA LYS A 278 18.30 28.09 -16.31
C LYS A 278 18.17 28.58 -17.75
N MET A 279 17.10 29.29 -18.08
CA MET A 279 16.89 29.84 -19.42
C MET A 279 17.80 31.05 -19.69
N GLN A 280 18.11 31.84 -18.66
CA GLN A 280 18.91 33.05 -18.74
C GLN A 280 20.32 32.77 -19.29
N GLN A 281 20.91 31.62 -18.97
CA GLN A 281 22.23 31.22 -19.49
C GLN A 281 22.26 31.21 -21.03
N PHE A 282 21.26 30.60 -21.65
CA PHE A 282 21.14 30.55 -23.11
C PHE A 282 20.84 31.93 -23.71
N VAL A 283 20.03 32.75 -23.04
CA VAL A 283 19.77 34.14 -23.46
C VAL A 283 21.06 34.95 -23.43
N THR A 284 21.85 34.85 -22.37
CA THR A 284 23.12 35.59 -22.24
C THR A 284 24.15 35.16 -23.29
N GLU A 285 24.24 33.87 -23.59
CA GLU A 285 25.11 33.33 -24.65
C GLU A 285 24.69 33.83 -26.03
N LEU A 286 23.39 33.74 -26.35
CA LEU A 286 22.84 34.25 -27.60
C LEU A 286 23.09 35.76 -27.74
N LEU A 287 22.80 36.56 -26.72
CA LEU A 287 23.04 38.00 -26.74
C LEU A 287 24.53 38.34 -26.86
N ALA A 288 25.42 37.62 -26.17
CA ALA A 288 26.86 37.81 -26.29
C ALA A 288 27.38 37.50 -27.71
N ALA A 289 26.91 36.40 -28.31
CA ALA A 289 27.23 36.03 -29.70
C ALA A 289 26.73 37.06 -30.71
N MET A 290 25.65 37.78 -30.39
CA MET A 290 25.10 38.88 -31.21
C MET A 290 25.93 40.16 -31.09
N THR A 291 26.31 40.55 -29.87
CA THR A 291 27.14 41.72 -29.61
C THR A 291 28.52 41.59 -30.26
N GLN A 292 29.11 40.39 -30.24
CA GLN A 292 30.38 40.09 -30.92
C GLN A 292 30.31 40.26 -32.46
N ARG A 293 29.11 40.11 -33.05
CA ARG A 293 28.88 40.30 -34.50
C ARG A 293 28.37 41.71 -34.84
N GLY A 294 28.29 42.62 -33.87
CA GLY A 294 27.81 44.00 -34.06
C GLY A 294 26.34 44.12 -34.45
N ARG A 295 25.51 43.11 -34.14
CA ARG A 295 24.09 43.06 -34.54
C ARG A 295 23.15 43.14 -33.33
N ASN A 296 22.09 43.95 -33.44
CA ASN A 296 21.05 44.10 -32.41
C ASN A 296 19.84 43.16 -32.58
N TYR A 297 19.85 42.31 -33.62
CA TYR A 297 18.72 41.47 -34.04
C TYR A 297 19.15 40.06 -34.41
N VAL A 298 18.47 39.05 -33.87
CA VAL A 298 18.71 37.64 -34.21
C VAL A 298 17.84 37.26 -35.40
N SER A 299 18.45 36.70 -36.46
CA SER A 299 17.70 36.12 -37.59
C SER A 299 17.25 34.71 -37.29
N GLU A 300 16.15 34.26 -37.93
CA GLU A 300 15.61 32.90 -37.74
C GLU A 300 16.66 31.82 -37.98
N THR A 301 17.45 31.93 -39.06
CA THR A 301 18.50 30.95 -39.39
C THR A 301 19.54 30.83 -38.29
N THR A 302 20.05 31.97 -37.80
CA THR A 302 21.03 32.00 -36.70
C THR A 302 20.47 31.39 -35.42
N PHE A 303 19.20 31.66 -35.11
CA PHE A 303 18.56 31.12 -33.92
C PHE A 303 18.32 29.61 -34.02
N MET A 304 17.88 29.12 -35.17
CA MET A 304 17.65 27.70 -35.40
C MET A 304 18.97 26.92 -35.42
N ASP A 305 20.03 27.45 -36.03
CA ASP A 305 21.39 26.88 -36.00
C ASP A 305 21.92 26.79 -34.56
N TYR A 306 21.68 27.81 -33.73
CA TYR A 306 22.01 27.76 -32.31
C TYR A 306 21.20 26.67 -31.58
N SER A 307 19.89 26.56 -31.85
CA SER A 307 19.04 25.54 -31.24
C SER A 307 19.45 24.11 -31.60
N ASP A 308 19.95 23.91 -32.82
CA ASP A 308 20.43 22.61 -33.31
C ASP A 308 21.80 22.25 -32.72
N SER A 309 22.66 23.24 -32.49
CA SER A 309 23.96 23.05 -31.83
C SER A 309 23.89 22.92 -30.30
N HIS A 310 22.78 23.35 -29.68
CA HIS A 310 22.61 23.38 -28.22
C HIS A 310 21.39 22.54 -27.77
N PRO A 311 21.47 21.19 -27.76
CA PRO A 311 20.33 20.33 -27.41
C PRO A 311 19.81 20.56 -25.98
N LYS A 312 20.65 21.09 -25.08
CA LYS A 312 20.26 21.46 -23.71
C LYS A 312 19.19 22.57 -23.66
N LEU A 313 19.19 23.50 -24.63
CA LEU A 313 18.14 24.51 -24.75
C LEU A 313 16.79 23.82 -25.00
N LEU A 314 16.75 22.92 -25.99
CA LEU A 314 15.55 22.18 -26.37
C LEU A 314 15.05 21.26 -25.23
N GLU A 315 15.96 20.61 -24.51
CA GLU A 315 15.62 19.82 -23.32
C GLU A 315 15.04 20.69 -22.19
N THR A 316 15.62 21.87 -21.96
CA THR A 316 15.13 22.84 -20.97
C THR A 316 13.73 23.32 -21.35
N VAL A 317 13.50 23.65 -22.63
CA VAL A 317 12.17 24.04 -23.12
C VAL A 317 11.17 22.90 -22.97
N ARG A 318 11.55 21.66 -23.30
CA ARG A 318 10.69 20.48 -23.17
C ARG A 318 10.27 20.25 -21.72
N THR A 319 11.23 20.28 -20.79
CA THR A 319 10.96 20.09 -19.36
C THR A 319 10.08 21.21 -18.80
N GLN A 320 10.35 22.46 -19.17
CA GLN A 320 9.53 23.60 -18.77
C GLN A 320 8.10 23.48 -19.33
N CYS A 321 7.92 23.26 -20.63
CA CYS A 321 6.59 23.07 -21.24
C CYS A 321 5.82 21.94 -20.54
N TRP A 322 6.47 20.80 -20.29
CA TRP A 322 5.86 19.65 -19.61
C TRP A 322 5.36 20.00 -18.20
N LYS A 323 6.13 20.76 -17.41
CA LYS A 323 5.71 21.26 -16.09
C LYS A 323 4.46 22.15 -16.16
N ARG A 324 4.22 22.80 -17.29
CA ARG A 324 3.09 23.73 -17.48
C ARG A 324 1.80 23.08 -17.97
N LEU A 325 1.85 21.85 -18.46
CA LEU A 325 0.66 21.05 -18.78
C LEU A 325 -0.21 20.72 -17.55
N THR A 326 -1.49 20.46 -17.80
CA THR A 326 -2.45 19.94 -16.79
C THR A 326 -2.22 18.44 -16.55
N ASP A 327 -2.67 17.92 -15.41
CA ASP A 327 -2.48 16.49 -15.11
C ASP A 327 -3.27 15.59 -16.07
N ASP A 328 -4.45 16.01 -16.51
CA ASP A 328 -5.25 15.28 -17.51
C ASP A 328 -4.50 15.14 -18.84
N THR A 329 -3.88 16.22 -19.33
CA THR A 329 -3.12 16.19 -20.60
C THR A 329 -1.86 15.32 -20.50
N ARG A 330 -1.23 15.24 -19.33
CA ARG A 330 -0.11 14.31 -19.09
C ARG A 330 -0.59 12.86 -19.03
N LEU A 331 -1.72 12.59 -18.39
CA LEU A 331 -2.30 11.24 -18.32
C LEU A 331 -2.69 10.72 -19.71
N ASP A 332 -3.23 11.59 -20.56
CA ASP A 332 -3.57 11.22 -21.94
C ASP A 332 -2.33 10.89 -22.76
N PHE A 333 -1.23 11.64 -22.58
CA PHE A 333 0.04 11.28 -23.21
C PHE A 333 0.52 9.88 -22.81
N TYR A 334 0.49 9.54 -21.52
CA TYR A 334 0.91 8.21 -21.08
C TYR A 334 0.00 7.11 -21.62
N ARG A 335 -1.31 7.37 -21.76
CA ARG A 335 -2.24 6.44 -22.42
C ARG A 335 -1.86 6.21 -23.88
N ASP A 336 -1.55 7.27 -24.61
CA ASP A 336 -1.17 7.19 -26.03
C ASP A 336 0.16 6.45 -26.22
N VAL A 337 1.18 6.77 -25.40
CA VAL A 337 2.48 6.08 -25.42
C VAL A 337 2.31 4.58 -25.15
N TYR A 338 1.47 4.23 -24.19
CA TYR A 338 1.16 2.84 -23.89
C TYR A 338 0.47 2.14 -25.07
N GLN A 339 -0.53 2.77 -25.68
CA GLN A 339 -1.22 2.21 -26.85
C GLN A 339 -0.26 2.01 -28.03
N HIS A 340 0.58 3.00 -28.32
CA HIS A 340 1.57 2.91 -29.40
C HIS A 340 2.62 1.82 -29.14
N ALA A 341 3.11 1.70 -27.90
CA ALA A 341 4.05 0.64 -27.53
C ALA A 341 3.42 -0.76 -27.70
N LYS A 342 2.15 -0.91 -27.31
CA LYS A 342 1.39 -2.14 -27.50
C LYS A 342 1.24 -2.51 -28.97
N ASP A 343 0.92 -1.54 -29.83
CA ASP A 343 0.78 -1.77 -31.27
C ASP A 343 2.11 -2.09 -31.95
N ARG A 344 3.19 -1.41 -31.55
CA ARG A 344 4.55 -1.72 -32.03
C ARG A 344 4.98 -3.13 -31.65
N PHE A 345 4.70 -3.55 -30.41
CA PHE A 345 5.00 -4.90 -29.95
C PHE A 345 4.24 -5.95 -30.77
N ALA A 346 2.94 -5.72 -31.02
CA ALA A 346 2.14 -6.61 -31.87
C ALA A 346 2.68 -6.70 -33.30
N LYS A 347 3.12 -5.58 -33.88
CA LYS A 347 3.75 -5.56 -35.22
C LYS A 347 5.05 -6.34 -35.25
N GLU A 348 5.95 -6.16 -34.27
CA GLU A 348 7.22 -6.91 -34.25
C GLU A 348 7.06 -8.39 -33.95
N GLU A 349 6.13 -8.76 -33.08
CA GLU A 349 5.76 -10.16 -32.91
C GLU A 349 5.31 -10.78 -34.24
N THR A 350 4.56 -10.03 -35.04
CA THR A 350 4.11 -10.44 -36.37
C THR A 350 5.27 -10.52 -37.35
N ARG A 351 6.19 -9.54 -37.34
CA ARG A 351 7.38 -9.51 -38.20
C ARG A 351 8.29 -10.69 -37.93
N VAL A 352 8.63 -10.95 -36.66
CA VAL A 352 9.51 -12.07 -36.26
C VAL A 352 8.89 -13.42 -36.66
N ARG A 353 7.57 -13.57 -36.55
CA ARG A 353 6.86 -14.77 -37.05
C ARG A 353 6.98 -14.91 -38.57
N CYS A 354 6.83 -13.82 -39.31
CA CYS A 354 6.99 -13.81 -40.77
C CYS A 354 8.44 -14.09 -41.19
N GLU A 355 9.43 -13.51 -40.52
CA GLU A 355 10.85 -13.75 -40.78
C GLU A 355 11.24 -15.21 -40.49
N ARG A 356 10.76 -15.80 -39.39
CA ARG A 356 10.94 -17.25 -39.14
C ARG A 356 10.29 -18.09 -40.22
N ALA A 357 9.07 -17.75 -40.64
CA ALA A 357 8.39 -18.47 -41.71
C ALA A 357 9.16 -18.36 -43.05
N LEU A 358 9.67 -17.16 -43.37
CA LEU A 358 10.47 -16.90 -44.57
C LEU A 358 11.84 -17.57 -44.53
N GLY A 359 12.49 -17.64 -43.38
CA GLY A 359 13.76 -18.37 -43.21
C GLY A 359 13.60 -19.87 -43.46
N VAL A 360 12.50 -20.46 -42.97
CA VAL A 360 12.14 -21.85 -43.28
C VAL A 360 11.74 -22.03 -44.75
N TRP A 361 11.16 -20.99 -45.37
CA TRP A 361 10.72 -21.00 -46.77
C TRP A 361 11.87 -20.88 -47.78
N ARG A 362 12.90 -20.07 -47.47
CA ARG A 362 14.04 -19.77 -48.35
C ARG A 362 15.05 -20.92 -48.44
N THR A 363 15.10 -21.79 -47.44
CA THR A 363 16.08 -22.89 -47.35
C THR A 363 15.74 -24.13 -48.18
N ARG A 364 14.68 -24.12 -49.02
CA ARG A 364 14.20 -25.34 -49.71
C ARG A 364 13.73 -25.13 -51.16
N GLU A 365 13.80 -26.19 -51.96
CA GLU A 365 13.58 -26.14 -53.42
C GLU A 365 12.16 -25.74 -53.88
N PRO A 366 12.01 -25.14 -55.07
CA PRO A 366 10.75 -24.51 -55.54
C PRO A 366 9.56 -25.47 -55.69
N ARG A 367 9.76 -26.71 -56.14
CA ARG A 367 8.67 -27.68 -56.39
C ARG A 367 8.04 -28.19 -55.08
N GLN A 368 8.83 -28.35 -54.03
CA GLN A 368 8.32 -28.73 -52.70
C GLN A 368 7.61 -27.56 -51.99
N ARG A 369 7.95 -26.29 -52.32
CA ARG A 369 7.26 -25.10 -51.80
C ARG A 369 5.79 -25.04 -52.22
N LEU A 370 5.48 -25.31 -53.50
CA LEU A 370 4.11 -25.22 -54.00
C LEU A 370 3.22 -26.36 -53.47
N ALA A 371 3.75 -27.58 -53.38
CA ALA A 371 3.04 -28.72 -52.81
C ALA A 371 2.75 -28.52 -51.31
N ARG A 372 3.72 -27.97 -50.56
CA ARG A 372 3.50 -27.62 -49.15
C ARG A 372 2.63 -26.40 -48.96
N TRP A 373 2.59 -25.44 -49.88
CA TRP A 373 1.62 -24.34 -49.82
C TRP A 373 0.19 -24.87 -49.97
N LYS A 374 -0.04 -25.78 -50.92
CA LYS A 374 -1.34 -26.45 -51.08
C LYS A 374 -1.70 -27.24 -49.81
N LEU A 375 -0.77 -28.03 -49.28
CA LEU A 375 -0.94 -28.72 -47.99
C LEU A 375 -1.15 -27.75 -46.82
N PHE A 376 -0.47 -26.60 -46.77
CA PHE A 376 -0.63 -25.60 -45.74
C PHE A 376 -2.01 -24.95 -45.80
N VAL A 377 -2.52 -24.63 -46.99
CA VAL A 377 -3.88 -24.09 -47.17
C VAL A 377 -4.93 -25.13 -46.77
N VAL A 378 -4.72 -26.40 -47.12
CA VAL A 378 -5.59 -27.53 -46.71
C VAL A 378 -5.52 -27.74 -45.20
N CYS A 379 -4.32 -27.79 -44.62
CA CYS A 379 -4.10 -27.88 -43.18
C CYS A 379 -4.67 -26.66 -42.45
N ARG A 380 -4.61 -25.45 -43.01
CA ARG A 380 -5.22 -24.25 -42.41
C ARG A 380 -6.75 -24.32 -42.45
N LYS A 381 -7.34 -24.85 -43.52
CA LYS A 381 -8.79 -25.13 -43.58
C LYS A 381 -9.18 -26.22 -42.58
N LEU A 382 -8.37 -27.29 -42.45
CA LEU A 382 -8.57 -28.37 -41.47
C LEU A 382 -8.37 -27.88 -40.03
N SER A 383 -7.38 -27.03 -39.74
CA SER A 383 -7.17 -26.40 -38.45
C SER A 383 -8.30 -25.45 -38.10
N ARG A 384 -8.84 -24.69 -39.06
CA ARG A 384 -10.04 -23.85 -38.81
C ARG A 384 -11.28 -24.70 -38.51
N ARG A 385 -11.46 -25.83 -39.22
CA ARG A 385 -12.52 -26.81 -38.92
C ARG A 385 -12.28 -27.50 -37.58
N GLY A 386 -11.03 -27.82 -37.26
CA GLY A 386 -10.57 -28.39 -35.99
C GLY A 386 -10.77 -27.42 -34.83
N ASP A 387 -10.49 -26.14 -35.01
CA ASP A 387 -10.75 -25.07 -34.04
C ASP A 387 -12.24 -24.86 -33.84
N SER A 388 -13.05 -24.90 -34.91
CA SER A 388 -14.50 -24.81 -34.80
C SER A 388 -15.08 -26.02 -34.06
N HIS A 389 -14.61 -27.23 -34.38
CA HIS A 389 -14.97 -28.46 -33.68
C HIS A 389 -14.48 -28.46 -32.23
N PHE A 390 -13.26 -27.99 -31.97
CA PHE A 390 -12.69 -27.85 -30.63
C PHE A 390 -13.47 -26.82 -29.81
N ARG A 391 -13.88 -25.69 -30.39
CA ARG A 391 -14.75 -24.71 -29.72
C ARG A 391 -16.11 -25.31 -29.39
N LYS A 392 -16.74 -26.03 -30.32
CA LYS A 392 -18.01 -26.74 -30.07
C LYS A 392 -17.87 -27.81 -28.99
N SER A 393 -16.86 -28.66 -29.08
CA SER A 393 -16.58 -29.72 -28.10
C SER A 393 -16.16 -29.15 -26.74
N SER A 394 -15.40 -28.06 -26.72
CA SER A 394 -15.00 -27.35 -25.50
C SER A 394 -16.18 -26.66 -24.84
N ALA A 395 -17.10 -26.05 -25.62
CA ALA A 395 -18.35 -25.51 -25.10
C ALA A 395 -19.21 -26.63 -24.50
N ALA A 396 -19.36 -27.76 -25.17
CA ALA A 396 -20.08 -28.93 -24.64
C ALA A 396 -19.42 -29.49 -23.36
N LYS A 397 -18.08 -29.59 -23.32
CA LYS A 397 -17.32 -29.99 -22.13
C LYS A 397 -17.46 -28.97 -21.00
N LEU A 398 -17.50 -27.67 -21.31
CA LEU A 398 -17.71 -26.59 -20.36
C LEU A 398 -19.10 -26.71 -19.74
N VAL A 399 -20.14 -26.89 -20.55
CA VAL A 399 -21.52 -27.11 -20.09
C VAL A 399 -21.61 -28.38 -19.23
N LYS A 400 -20.98 -29.49 -19.65
CA LYS A 400 -20.92 -30.74 -18.86
C LYS A 400 -20.19 -30.53 -17.53
N ARG A 401 -19.08 -29.77 -17.52
CA ARG A 401 -18.37 -29.39 -16.29
C ARG A 401 -19.20 -28.47 -15.41
N PHE A 402 -19.96 -27.55 -16.00
CA PHE A 402 -20.85 -26.65 -15.27
C PHE A 402 -21.97 -27.44 -14.60
N ARG A 403 -22.60 -28.38 -15.31
CA ARG A 403 -23.58 -29.33 -14.74
C ARG A 403 -22.99 -30.18 -13.62
N LYS A 404 -21.78 -30.74 -13.80
CA LYS A 404 -21.07 -31.46 -12.73
C LYS A 404 -20.75 -30.57 -11.53
N ASN A 405 -20.39 -29.31 -11.76
CA ASN A 405 -20.11 -28.35 -10.69
C ASN A 405 -21.39 -27.95 -9.94
N CYS A 406 -22.52 -27.78 -10.65
CA CYS A 406 -23.82 -27.60 -10.02
C CYS A 406 -24.22 -28.81 -9.16
N LYS A 407 -24.04 -30.03 -9.67
CA LYS A 407 -24.29 -31.26 -8.90
C LYS A 407 -23.37 -31.34 -7.67
N ARG A 408 -22.08 -31.07 -7.83
CA ARG A 408 -21.12 -31.02 -6.70
C ARG A 408 -21.49 -29.94 -5.68
N ARG A 409 -22.01 -28.78 -6.11
CA ARG A 409 -22.49 -27.73 -5.20
C ARG A 409 -23.74 -28.18 -4.43
N GLN A 410 -24.64 -28.90 -5.07
CA GLN A 410 -25.79 -29.51 -4.39
C GLN A 410 -25.35 -30.58 -3.38
N GLU A 411 -24.41 -31.45 -3.75
CA GLU A 411 -23.80 -32.44 -2.84
C GLU A 411 -23.04 -31.78 -1.68
N MET A 412 -22.33 -30.67 -1.92
CA MET A 412 -21.71 -29.92 -0.83
C MET A 412 -22.75 -29.30 0.10
N ARG A 413 -23.88 -28.81 -0.41
CA ARG A 413 -24.97 -28.29 0.43
C ARG A 413 -25.59 -29.40 1.27
N SER A 414 -25.83 -30.58 0.72
CA SER A 414 -26.34 -31.71 1.51
C SER A 414 -25.33 -32.18 2.56
N LEU A 415 -24.04 -32.27 2.21
CA LEU A 415 -22.97 -32.59 3.18
C LEU A 415 -22.84 -31.55 4.28
N LEU A 416 -23.01 -30.26 3.97
CA LEU A 416 -23.04 -29.20 4.99
C LEU A 416 -24.23 -29.38 5.94
N GLN A 417 -25.42 -29.72 5.43
CA GLN A 417 -26.58 -30.01 6.28
C GLN A 417 -26.33 -31.22 7.19
N VAL A 418 -25.70 -32.28 6.66
CA VAL A 418 -25.29 -33.46 7.46
C VAL A 418 -24.26 -33.07 8.51
N ALA A 419 -23.26 -32.25 8.17
CA ALA A 419 -22.25 -31.77 9.10
C ALA A 419 -22.84 -30.88 10.21
N VAL A 420 -23.83 -30.04 9.89
CA VAL A 420 -24.57 -29.25 10.89
C VAL A 420 -25.36 -30.17 11.83
N LYS A 421 -26.06 -31.17 11.30
CA LYS A 421 -26.74 -32.18 12.13
C LYS A 421 -25.76 -32.91 13.05
N HIS A 422 -24.61 -33.34 12.52
CA HIS A 422 -23.59 -34.03 13.30
C HIS A 422 -22.95 -33.12 14.36
N ARG A 423 -22.71 -31.85 14.04
CA ARG A 423 -22.23 -30.84 15.00
C ARG A 423 -23.23 -30.66 16.14
N ASN A 424 -24.51 -30.49 15.82
CA ASN A 424 -25.55 -30.32 16.84
C ASN A 424 -25.68 -31.58 17.71
N TYR A 425 -25.65 -32.78 17.12
CA TYR A 425 -25.64 -34.04 17.85
C TYR A 425 -24.41 -34.17 18.75
N SER A 426 -23.22 -33.80 18.25
CA SER A 426 -21.97 -33.83 19.01
C SER A 426 -21.98 -32.81 20.16
N LEU A 427 -22.52 -31.61 19.95
CA LEU A 427 -22.72 -30.63 21.03
C LEU A 427 -23.66 -31.18 22.09
N LEU A 428 -24.79 -31.76 21.68
CA LEU A 428 -25.75 -32.35 22.62
C LEU A 428 -25.09 -33.46 23.47
N ARG A 429 -24.37 -34.39 22.81
CA ARG A 429 -23.78 -35.57 23.43
C ARG A 429 -22.51 -35.29 24.23
N PHE A 430 -21.61 -34.45 23.73
CA PHE A 430 -20.29 -34.25 24.33
C PHE A 430 -20.17 -32.99 25.17
N THR A 431 -21.10 -32.03 25.03
CA THR A 431 -21.06 -30.80 25.83
C THR A 431 -22.27 -30.66 26.74
N TYR A 432 -23.49 -30.71 26.22
CA TYR A 432 -24.68 -30.47 27.04
C TYR A 432 -25.00 -31.62 27.99
N GLN A 433 -24.96 -32.88 27.54
CA GLN A 433 -25.21 -34.02 28.42
C GLN A 433 -24.19 -34.14 29.57
N PRO A 434 -22.87 -34.07 29.32
CA PRO A 434 -21.88 -34.09 30.39
C PRO A 434 -21.99 -32.89 31.32
N TRP A 435 -22.30 -31.70 30.78
CA TRP A 435 -22.57 -30.52 31.62
C TRP A 435 -23.79 -30.76 32.52
N ALA A 436 -24.88 -31.33 31.99
CA ALA A 436 -26.09 -31.58 32.76
C ALA A 436 -25.85 -32.62 33.85
N LEU A 437 -25.10 -33.68 33.54
CA LEU A 437 -24.66 -34.67 34.51
C LEU A 437 -23.73 -34.06 35.56
N PHE A 438 -22.77 -33.23 35.16
CA PHE A 438 -21.89 -32.52 36.08
C PHE A 438 -22.71 -31.63 37.02
N TRP A 439 -23.62 -30.82 36.50
CA TRP A 439 -24.48 -29.94 37.29
C TRP A 439 -25.35 -30.74 38.28
N ARG A 440 -26.00 -31.82 37.83
CA ARG A 440 -26.77 -32.73 38.69
C ARG A 440 -25.88 -33.37 39.77
N SER A 441 -24.67 -33.79 39.41
CA SER A 441 -23.71 -34.36 40.36
C SER A 441 -23.27 -33.33 41.41
N MET A 442 -23.05 -32.07 41.01
CA MET A 442 -22.70 -30.98 41.92
C MET A 442 -23.85 -30.67 42.89
N GLN A 443 -25.10 -30.66 42.42
CA GLN A 443 -26.27 -30.53 43.29
C GLN A 443 -26.38 -31.68 44.31
N LEU A 444 -26.11 -32.91 43.88
CA LEU A 444 -26.09 -34.09 44.77
C LEU A 444 -24.93 -34.06 45.77
N ILE A 445 -23.74 -33.61 45.35
CA ILE A 445 -22.59 -33.44 46.25
C ILE A 445 -22.89 -32.35 47.28
N HIS A 446 -23.47 -31.24 46.87
CA HIS A 446 -23.81 -30.13 47.76
C HIS A 446 -24.85 -30.55 48.81
N THR A 447 -25.90 -31.26 48.40
CA THR A 447 -26.90 -31.81 49.33
C THR A 447 -26.30 -32.87 50.27
N ALA A 448 -25.40 -33.73 49.78
CA ALA A 448 -24.69 -34.69 50.62
C ALA A 448 -23.70 -34.02 51.59
N ALA A 449 -23.02 -32.96 51.17
CA ALA A 449 -22.14 -32.15 52.02
C ALA A 449 -22.93 -31.44 53.11
N TRP A 450 -24.09 -30.87 52.78
CA TRP A 450 -25.01 -30.28 53.74
C TRP A 450 -25.44 -31.29 54.83
N ARG A 451 -25.93 -32.46 54.41
CA ARG A 451 -26.32 -33.54 55.35
C ARG A 451 -25.14 -34.08 56.18
N ARG A 452 -23.91 -34.01 55.66
CA ARG A 452 -22.70 -34.36 56.43
C ARG A 452 -22.36 -33.27 57.44
N GLY A 453 -22.48 -32.00 57.07
CA GLY A 453 -22.31 -30.86 57.97
C GLY A 453 -23.29 -30.91 59.14
N GLU A 454 -24.55 -31.21 58.87
CA GLU A 454 -25.59 -31.37 59.90
C GLU A 454 -25.27 -32.51 60.88
N ARG A 455 -24.87 -33.68 60.37
CA ARG A 455 -24.42 -34.81 61.21
C ARG A 455 -23.16 -34.49 62.02
N HIS A 456 -22.21 -33.78 61.41
CA HIS A 456 -20.98 -33.38 62.08
C HIS A 456 -21.25 -32.36 63.19
N ASP A 457 -22.15 -31.40 62.99
CA ASP A 457 -22.52 -30.45 64.03
C ASP A 457 -23.20 -31.17 65.20
N LEU A 458 -24.13 -32.09 64.92
CA LEU A 458 -24.76 -32.94 65.94
C LEU A 458 -23.71 -33.74 66.74
N HIS A 459 -22.79 -34.43 66.05
CA HIS A 459 -21.71 -35.17 66.69
C HIS A 459 -20.78 -34.26 67.50
N SER A 460 -20.45 -33.07 66.99
CA SER A 460 -19.58 -32.11 67.67
C SER A 460 -20.22 -31.56 68.94
N ARG A 461 -21.54 -31.34 68.94
CA ARG A 461 -22.30 -30.97 70.16
C ARG A 461 -22.29 -32.12 71.16
N GLN A 462 -22.60 -33.35 70.72
CA GLN A 462 -22.55 -34.54 71.58
C GLN A 462 -21.16 -34.80 72.16
N LYS A 463 -20.10 -34.69 71.36
CA LYS A 463 -18.71 -34.85 71.79
C LYS A 463 -18.29 -33.77 72.79
N ARG A 464 -18.72 -32.51 72.61
CA ARG A 464 -18.49 -31.45 73.60
C ARG A 464 -19.17 -31.76 74.93
N CYS A 465 -20.43 -32.20 74.91
CA CYS A 465 -21.14 -32.65 76.11
C CYS A 465 -20.42 -33.84 76.76
N TRP A 466 -20.05 -34.86 75.99
CA TRP A 466 -19.33 -36.04 76.49
C TRP A 466 -17.98 -35.69 77.10
N ASN A 467 -17.17 -34.85 76.43
CA ASN A 467 -15.87 -34.42 76.93
C ASN A 467 -16.01 -33.62 78.24
N SER A 468 -17.05 -32.79 78.36
CA SER A 468 -17.33 -32.08 79.61
C SER A 468 -17.67 -33.05 80.75
N TRP A 469 -18.45 -34.09 80.47
CA TRP A 469 -18.76 -35.16 81.41
C TRP A 469 -17.53 -36.01 81.77
N ALA A 470 -16.72 -36.38 80.78
CA ALA A 470 -15.49 -37.14 80.99
C ALA A 470 -14.47 -36.34 81.82
N ALA A 471 -14.31 -35.05 81.56
CA ALA A 471 -13.45 -34.17 82.35
C ALA A 471 -13.94 -34.01 83.80
N PHE A 472 -15.26 -33.95 84.01
CA PHE A 472 -15.85 -33.99 85.35
C PHE A 472 -15.55 -35.31 86.07
N TYR A 473 -15.72 -36.44 85.37
CA TYR A 473 -15.44 -37.77 85.92
C TYR A 473 -13.96 -37.99 86.25
N GLU A 474 -13.04 -37.59 85.37
CA GLU A 474 -11.60 -37.68 85.64
C GLU A 474 -11.20 -36.81 86.82
N LYS A 475 -11.74 -35.58 86.95
CA LYS A 475 -11.53 -34.76 88.16
C LYS A 475 -12.04 -35.44 89.43
N ALA A 476 -13.19 -36.12 89.37
CA ALA A 476 -13.71 -36.89 90.50
C ALA A 476 -12.84 -38.11 90.84
N LYS A 477 -12.34 -38.81 89.81
CA LYS A 477 -11.45 -39.97 89.93
C LYS A 477 -10.09 -39.58 90.51
N THR A 478 -9.47 -38.50 90.05
CA THR A 478 -8.21 -37.99 90.62
C THR A 478 -8.38 -37.59 92.09
N ARG A 479 -9.53 -37.03 92.46
CA ARG A 479 -9.84 -36.69 93.85
C ARG A 479 -9.95 -37.95 94.73
N ARG A 480 -10.63 -39.00 94.25
CA ARG A 480 -10.70 -40.31 94.94
C ARG A 480 -9.34 -41.00 95.04
N ALA A 481 -8.56 -41.01 93.97
CA ALA A 481 -7.23 -41.63 93.94
C ALA A 481 -6.24 -40.90 94.87
N HIS A 482 -6.33 -39.57 94.96
CA HIS A 482 -5.54 -38.79 95.91
C HIS A 482 -5.87 -39.18 97.36
N CYS A 483 -7.15 -39.27 97.72
CA CYS A 483 -7.57 -39.74 99.05
C CYS A 483 -7.08 -41.17 99.33
N ALA A 484 -7.24 -42.11 98.39
CA ALA A 484 -6.80 -43.50 98.56
C ALA A 484 -5.28 -43.64 98.69
N LYS A 485 -4.51 -42.83 97.95
CA LYS A 485 -3.03 -42.83 98.02
C LYS A 485 -2.56 -42.37 99.40
N VAL A 486 -3.16 -41.33 99.96
CA VAL A 486 -2.85 -40.84 101.31
C VAL A 486 -3.10 -41.95 102.36
N THR A 487 -4.21 -42.67 102.25
CA THR A 487 -4.54 -43.79 103.15
C THR A 487 -3.57 -44.98 102.98
N ALA A 488 -3.21 -45.35 101.75
CA ALA A 488 -2.29 -46.45 101.47
C ALA A 488 -0.85 -46.17 101.93
N THR A 489 -0.36 -44.92 101.78
CA THR A 489 0.96 -44.52 102.29
C THR A 489 1.05 -44.61 103.81
N PHE A 490 -0.05 -44.33 104.51
CA PHE A 490 -0.13 -44.49 105.95
C PHE A 490 -0.01 -45.97 106.37
N VAL A 491 -0.71 -46.88 105.68
CA VAL A 491 -0.68 -48.33 105.99
C VAL A 491 0.65 -48.99 105.63
N ALA A 492 1.24 -48.67 104.48
CA ALA A 492 2.48 -49.29 103.99
C ALA A 492 3.71 -48.98 104.86
N THR A 493 3.75 -47.79 105.47
CA THR A 493 4.84 -47.39 106.37
C THR A 493 4.86 -48.24 107.65
N ARG A 494 3.69 -48.73 108.09
CA ARG A 494 3.54 -49.60 109.26
C ARG A 494 3.95 -51.05 108.96
N HIS A 495 3.66 -51.55 107.76
CA HIS A 495 3.95 -52.94 107.36
C HIS A 495 5.43 -53.20 107.03
N ARG A 496 6.16 -52.20 106.50
CA ARG A 496 7.59 -52.33 106.15
C ARG A 496 8.53 -52.53 107.34
N LYS A 497 8.14 -52.08 108.54
CA LYS A 497 8.93 -52.34 109.76
C LYS A 497 8.86 -53.81 110.20
N LEU A 498 7.80 -54.54 109.85
CA LEU A 498 7.59 -55.93 110.25
C LEU A 498 8.34 -56.95 109.36
N LEU A 499 8.47 -56.68 108.05
CA LEU A 499 8.98 -57.65 107.07
C LEU A 499 10.51 -57.76 106.98
N ARG A 500 11.29 -56.77 107.46
CA ARG A 500 12.77 -56.83 107.40
C ARG A 500 13.38 -57.93 108.28
N SER A 501 12.62 -58.55 109.16
CA SER A 501 13.11 -59.60 110.08
C SER A 501 13.20 -60.99 109.43
N CYS A 502 12.46 -61.27 108.34
CA CYS A 502 12.25 -62.65 107.86
C CYS A 502 13.06 -63.07 106.62
N MET A 503 13.76 -62.15 105.93
CA MET A 503 14.33 -62.41 104.60
C MET A 503 15.79 -62.90 104.58
N ASP A 504 16.55 -62.78 105.68
CA ASP A 504 17.98 -63.09 105.68
C ASP A 504 18.31 -64.60 105.65
N THR A 505 17.34 -65.49 105.89
CA THR A 505 17.59 -66.93 106.11
C THR A 505 17.54 -67.80 104.85
N TRP A 506 16.99 -67.32 103.73
CA TRP A 506 16.65 -68.19 102.59
C TRP A 506 17.73 -68.25 101.48
N LEU A 507 18.50 -67.18 101.29
CA LEU A 507 19.35 -67.02 100.10
C LEU A 507 20.65 -67.87 100.07
N PHE A 508 20.95 -68.59 101.15
CA PHE A 508 22.18 -69.39 101.30
C PHE A 508 22.20 -70.72 100.52
N HIS A 509 21.06 -71.35 100.20
CA HIS A 509 21.08 -72.76 99.82
C HIS A 509 20.96 -73.07 98.32
N LYS A 510 20.59 -72.13 97.46
CA LYS A 510 20.27 -72.42 96.05
C LYS A 510 21.40 -72.11 95.07
N ARG A 511 22.62 -72.40 95.54
CA ARG A 511 23.49 -73.29 94.79
C ARG A 511 23.67 -72.90 93.31
N ARG A 512 24.83 -72.40 92.93
CA ARG A 512 26.15 -73.07 93.13
C ARG A 512 26.22 -74.51 92.59
N GLN A 513 25.14 -75.11 92.06
CA GLN A 513 25.13 -76.49 91.55
C GLN A 513 25.02 -76.63 90.02
N VAL A 514 24.69 -75.58 89.26
CA VAL A 514 24.35 -75.74 87.82
C VAL A 514 25.40 -75.16 86.86
N GLU A 515 26.32 -74.32 87.34
CA GLU A 515 27.23 -73.55 86.46
C GLU A 515 28.43 -74.33 85.90
N VAL A 516 28.74 -75.54 86.39
CA VAL A 516 30.01 -76.24 86.11
C VAL A 516 30.00 -77.10 84.83
N ALA A 517 28.85 -77.45 84.25
CA ALA A 517 28.80 -78.44 83.14
C ALA A 517 28.67 -77.86 81.72
N ALA A 518 28.43 -76.55 81.56
CA ALA A 518 28.03 -75.97 80.27
C ALA A 518 29.11 -75.11 79.56
N ALA A 519 30.30 -74.93 80.16
CA ALA A 519 31.27 -73.93 79.72
C ALA A 519 32.14 -74.32 78.49
N ASP A 520 32.43 -75.60 78.23
CA ASP A 520 33.46 -75.97 77.22
C ASP A 520 32.95 -76.17 75.78
N VAL A 521 31.63 -76.31 75.57
CA VAL A 521 31.05 -76.42 74.22
C VAL A 521 30.81 -75.03 73.59
N ARG A 522 30.69 -73.97 74.41
CA ARG A 522 30.39 -72.61 73.95
C ARG A 522 31.57 -71.88 73.28
N GLY A 523 32.82 -72.27 73.54
CA GLY A 523 34.00 -71.56 73.02
C GLY A 523 34.27 -71.77 71.53
N ARG A 524 33.99 -72.97 70.99
CA ARG A 524 34.31 -73.30 69.59
C ARG A 524 33.23 -72.83 68.59
N GLN A 525 31.97 -72.79 69.00
CA GLN A 525 30.86 -72.26 68.20
C GLN A 525 30.96 -70.72 68.05
N LEU A 526 31.33 -70.02 69.12
CA LEU A 526 31.39 -68.55 69.16
C LEU A 526 32.43 -67.97 68.16
N GLN A 527 33.55 -68.66 67.94
CA GLN A 527 34.60 -68.18 67.03
C GLN A 527 34.25 -68.37 65.54
N GLN A 528 33.50 -69.41 65.17
CA GLN A 528 32.98 -69.57 63.81
C GLN A 528 31.85 -68.59 63.51
N ASP A 529 30.94 -68.39 64.47
CA ASP A 529 29.81 -67.47 64.31
C ASP A 529 30.26 -65.99 64.22
N LEU A 530 31.30 -65.59 64.96
CA LEU A 530 31.86 -64.24 64.90
C LEU A 530 32.53 -63.92 63.55
N LEU A 531 33.21 -64.89 62.92
CA LEU A 531 33.83 -64.72 61.60
C LEU A 531 32.79 -64.67 60.48
N LEU A 532 31.74 -65.49 60.57
CA LEU A 532 30.64 -65.48 59.61
C LEU A 532 29.81 -64.18 59.72
N LEU A 533 29.57 -63.68 60.94
CA LEU A 533 28.89 -62.40 61.17
C LEU A 533 29.70 -61.23 60.61
N GLN A 534 31.02 -61.20 60.78
CA GLN A 534 31.86 -60.14 60.20
C GLN A 534 31.86 -60.14 58.66
N GLN A 535 31.82 -61.32 58.03
CA GLN A 535 31.69 -61.43 56.58
C GLN A 535 30.31 -60.96 56.08
N LEU A 536 29.24 -61.39 56.75
CA LEU A 536 27.87 -60.97 56.42
C LEU A 536 27.65 -59.47 56.67
N GLU A 537 28.22 -58.89 57.72
CA GLU A 537 28.18 -57.45 57.99
C GLU A 537 28.95 -56.65 56.93
N ALA A 538 30.09 -57.15 56.46
CA ALA A 538 30.87 -56.53 55.38
C ALA A 538 30.15 -56.60 54.02
N GLU A 539 29.50 -57.73 53.71
CA GLU A 539 28.69 -57.88 52.50
C GLU A 539 27.42 -57.03 52.55
N HIS A 540 26.74 -56.97 53.70
CA HIS A 540 25.58 -56.10 53.90
C HIS A 540 25.95 -54.62 53.77
N ALA A 541 27.09 -54.19 54.32
CA ALA A 541 27.59 -52.83 54.16
C ALA A 541 27.93 -52.50 52.69
N CYS A 542 28.47 -53.45 51.92
CA CYS A 542 28.70 -53.26 50.49
C CYS A 542 27.39 -53.16 49.70
N MET A 543 26.40 -54.03 49.97
CA MET A 543 25.09 -53.96 49.33
C MET A 543 24.33 -52.66 49.66
N GLU A 544 24.39 -52.18 50.91
CA GLU A 544 23.79 -50.90 51.29
C GLU A 544 24.42 -49.72 50.56
N LEU A 545 25.75 -49.75 50.33
CA LEU A 545 26.45 -48.73 49.54
C LEU A 545 26.04 -48.79 48.06
N GLU A 546 25.91 -49.99 47.47
CA GLU A 546 25.45 -50.18 46.09
C GLU A 546 23.99 -49.74 45.90
N ASP A 547 23.10 -50.06 46.83
CA ASP A 547 21.69 -49.64 46.82
C ASP A 547 21.55 -48.13 47.02
N ALA A 548 22.38 -47.51 47.88
CA ALA A 548 22.44 -46.07 48.05
C ALA A 548 22.92 -45.36 46.77
N LEU A 549 23.94 -45.91 46.09
CA LEU A 549 24.43 -45.43 44.80
C LEU A 549 23.38 -45.58 43.69
N SER A 550 22.71 -46.73 43.62
CA SER A 550 21.63 -46.99 42.66
C SER A 550 20.45 -46.03 42.87
N SER A 551 20.03 -45.84 44.12
CA SER A 551 19.00 -44.88 44.51
C SER A 551 19.38 -43.43 44.17
N ALA A 552 20.64 -43.05 44.36
CA ALA A 552 21.15 -41.72 43.99
C ALA A 552 21.17 -41.51 42.47
N VAL A 553 21.54 -42.54 41.68
CA VAL A 553 21.49 -42.50 40.21
C VAL A 553 20.05 -42.40 39.72
N GLU A 554 19.12 -43.16 40.30
CA GLU A 554 17.69 -43.05 39.98
C GLU A 554 17.11 -41.69 40.33
N ALA A 555 17.44 -41.14 41.51
CA ALA A 555 17.01 -39.81 41.93
C ALA A 555 17.54 -38.73 40.98
N LYS A 556 18.80 -38.83 40.55
CA LYS A 556 19.40 -37.93 39.55
C LYS A 556 18.72 -38.06 38.18
N ARG A 557 18.35 -39.28 37.77
CA ARG A 557 17.59 -39.54 36.53
C ARG A 557 16.16 -38.95 36.61
N ARG A 558 15.46 -39.11 37.74
CA ARG A 558 14.13 -38.51 37.96
C ARG A 558 14.21 -36.98 37.96
N ALA A 559 15.21 -36.39 38.63
CA ALA A 559 15.42 -34.95 38.67
C ALA A 559 15.75 -34.37 37.28
N THR A 560 16.53 -35.06 36.45
CA THR A 560 16.81 -34.63 35.06
C THR A 560 15.59 -34.74 34.17
N LEU A 561 14.80 -35.81 34.29
CA LEU A 561 13.51 -35.96 33.59
C LEU A 561 12.51 -34.88 33.99
N GLU A 562 12.42 -34.55 35.29
CA GLU A 562 11.51 -33.53 35.79
C GLU A 562 11.95 -32.12 35.36
N LYS A 563 13.24 -31.81 35.37
CA LYS A 563 13.79 -30.59 34.74
C LYS A 563 13.44 -30.52 33.25
N GLY A 564 13.51 -31.64 32.52
CA GLY A 564 13.09 -31.74 31.13
C GLY A 564 11.59 -31.48 30.92
N ARG A 565 10.73 -32.02 31.79
CA ARG A 565 9.28 -31.77 31.80
C ARG A 565 8.96 -30.30 32.09
N ARG A 566 9.58 -29.70 33.12
CA ARG A 566 9.39 -28.28 33.47
C ARG A 566 9.78 -27.37 32.32
N ARG A 567 10.95 -27.61 31.70
CA ARG A 567 11.38 -26.87 30.49
C ARG A 567 10.37 -27.02 29.35
N SER A 568 9.89 -28.23 29.09
CA SER A 568 8.90 -28.49 28.04
C SER A 568 7.56 -27.78 28.30
N PHE A 569 7.15 -27.68 29.56
CA PHE A 569 5.95 -26.96 29.97
C PHE A 569 6.10 -25.44 29.81
N ILE A 570 7.23 -24.88 30.24
CA ILE A 570 7.56 -23.46 30.05
C ILE A 570 7.62 -23.11 28.56
N ASP A 571 8.35 -23.88 27.76
CA ASP A 571 8.39 -23.76 26.30
C ASP A 571 6.98 -23.84 25.67
N GLY A 572 6.14 -24.72 26.20
CA GLY A 572 4.74 -24.86 25.77
C GLY A 572 3.92 -23.61 26.09
N ALA A 573 4.03 -23.09 27.32
CA ALA A 573 3.34 -21.89 27.77
C ALA A 573 3.79 -20.65 26.97
N ASP A 574 5.09 -20.48 26.76
CA ASP A 574 5.65 -19.38 25.96
C ASP A 574 5.16 -19.41 24.51
N ARG A 575 5.04 -20.60 23.91
CA ARG A 575 4.48 -20.76 22.57
C ARG A 575 3.01 -20.35 22.51
N VAL A 576 2.21 -20.74 23.51
CA VAL A 576 0.79 -20.36 23.59
C VAL A 576 0.67 -18.84 23.77
N HIS A 577 1.46 -18.26 24.66
CA HIS A 577 1.49 -16.82 24.91
C HIS A 577 1.89 -16.05 23.65
N ALA A 578 2.96 -16.45 22.97
CA ALA A 578 3.39 -15.85 21.70
C ALA A 578 2.32 -15.97 20.60
N SER A 579 1.66 -17.13 20.50
CA SER A 579 0.57 -17.34 19.53
C SER A 579 -0.64 -16.44 19.82
N ARG A 580 -1.03 -16.32 21.10
CA ARG A 580 -2.13 -15.42 21.52
C ARG A 580 -1.79 -13.96 21.23
N LYS A 581 -0.56 -13.53 21.53
CA LYS A 581 -0.07 -12.18 21.22
C LYS A 581 -0.16 -11.89 19.72
N MET A 582 0.30 -12.81 18.86
CA MET A 582 0.23 -12.66 17.40
C MET A 582 -1.21 -12.62 16.89
N GLN A 583 -2.11 -13.40 17.49
CA GLN A 583 -3.52 -13.43 17.12
C GLN A 583 -4.22 -12.12 17.52
N LYS A 584 -3.98 -11.62 18.74
CA LYS A 584 -4.49 -10.34 19.21
C LYS A 584 -4.07 -9.19 18.28
N GLN A 585 -2.78 -9.11 17.93
CA GLN A 585 -2.27 -8.12 16.97
C GLN A 585 -2.88 -8.26 15.57
N LYS A 586 -3.28 -9.47 15.16
CA LYS A 586 -3.97 -9.70 13.88
C LYS A 586 -5.40 -9.17 13.95
N GLU A 587 -6.11 -9.44 15.04
CA GLU A 587 -7.47 -8.99 15.29
C GLU A 587 -7.54 -7.47 15.39
N GLU A 588 -6.65 -6.83 16.16
CA GLU A 588 -6.53 -5.38 16.25
C GLU A 588 -6.32 -4.73 14.87
N ARG A 589 -5.45 -5.31 14.04
CA ARG A 589 -5.24 -4.84 12.66
C ARG A 589 -6.47 -5.03 11.77
N MET A 590 -7.25 -6.10 11.96
CA MET A 590 -8.49 -6.31 11.21
C MET A 590 -9.58 -5.33 11.66
N GLN A 591 -9.71 -5.10 12.97
CA GLN A 591 -10.66 -4.15 13.54
C GLN A 591 -10.35 -2.73 13.08
N TYR A 592 -9.09 -2.31 13.14
CA TYR A 592 -8.65 -0.99 12.65
C TYR A 592 -8.93 -0.77 11.16
N LYS A 593 -8.75 -1.81 10.33
CA LYS A 593 -9.10 -1.73 8.90
C LYS A 593 -10.61 -1.63 8.69
N SER A 594 -11.39 -2.43 9.43
CA SER A 594 -12.85 -2.42 9.35
C SER A 594 -13.44 -1.10 9.85
N SER A 595 -12.88 -0.50 10.91
CA SER A 595 -13.33 0.80 11.41
C SER A 595 -13.05 1.92 10.41
N ARG A 596 -11.88 1.91 9.76
CA ARG A 596 -11.56 2.84 8.66
C ARG A 596 -12.49 2.68 7.46
N GLU A 597 -12.78 1.45 7.04
CA GLU A 597 -13.73 1.19 5.95
C GLU A 597 -15.12 1.72 6.31
N ARG A 598 -15.61 1.46 7.53
CA ARG A 598 -16.89 1.98 8.03
C ARG A 598 -16.94 3.51 8.11
N ALA A 599 -15.87 4.16 8.57
CA ALA A 599 -15.79 5.62 8.62
C ALA A 599 -15.90 6.23 7.22
N ALA A 600 -15.18 5.67 6.24
CA ALA A 600 -15.24 6.13 4.85
C ALA A 600 -16.56 5.79 4.13
N GLU A 601 -17.33 4.82 4.62
CA GLU A 601 -18.70 4.57 4.16
C GLU A 601 -19.69 5.57 4.75
N LEU A 602 -19.53 5.90 6.03
CA LEU A 602 -20.39 6.85 6.73
C LEU A 602 -20.19 8.28 6.21
N GLU A 603 -18.95 8.69 5.98
CA GLU A 603 -18.60 9.97 5.34
C GLU A 603 -19.17 10.08 3.92
N ALA A 604 -19.09 9.00 3.13
CA ALA A 604 -19.68 8.97 1.79
C ALA A 604 -21.21 9.10 1.84
N LYS A 605 -21.88 8.41 2.78
CA LYS A 605 -23.33 8.55 2.96
C LYS A 605 -23.72 9.98 3.34
N SER A 606 -23.01 10.60 4.30
CA SER A 606 -23.28 11.99 4.69
C SER A 606 -23.03 12.98 3.55
N ALA A 607 -22.05 12.71 2.69
CA ALA A 607 -21.79 13.54 1.52
C ALA A 607 -22.93 13.44 0.50
N TRP A 608 -23.40 12.22 0.19
CA TRP A 608 -24.53 12.03 -0.73
C TRP A 608 -25.84 12.62 -0.22
N THR A 609 -26.12 12.54 1.08
CA THR A 609 -27.29 13.22 1.66
C THR A 609 -27.18 14.74 1.55
N ALA A 610 -26.01 15.32 1.82
CA ALA A 610 -25.79 16.75 1.67
C ALA A 610 -25.95 17.24 0.22
N ILE A 611 -25.47 16.45 -0.75
CA ILE A 611 -25.66 16.76 -2.18
C ILE A 611 -27.14 16.64 -2.56
N ALA A 612 -27.86 15.63 -2.05
CA ALA A 612 -29.30 15.48 -2.31
C ALA A 612 -30.09 16.70 -1.80
N ASP A 613 -29.80 17.15 -0.58
CA ASP A 613 -30.44 18.35 0.00
C ASP A 613 -30.12 19.61 -0.81
N GLN A 614 -28.86 19.78 -1.24
CA GLN A 614 -28.45 20.89 -2.09
C GLN A 614 -29.15 20.86 -3.44
N VAL A 615 -29.23 19.71 -4.10
CA VAL A 615 -29.92 19.53 -5.39
C VAL A 615 -31.40 19.83 -5.24
N ALA A 616 -32.05 19.38 -4.17
CA ALA A 616 -33.45 19.68 -3.91
C ALA A 616 -33.69 21.20 -3.77
N ALA A 617 -32.81 21.92 -3.06
CA ALA A 617 -32.89 23.37 -2.90
C ALA A 617 -32.64 24.13 -4.22
N GLU A 618 -31.62 23.73 -5.00
CA GLU A 618 -31.31 24.32 -6.31
C GLU A 618 -32.42 24.08 -7.33
N VAL A 619 -32.97 22.86 -7.39
CA VAL A 619 -34.09 22.53 -8.29
C VAL A 619 -35.34 23.28 -7.88
N ARG A 620 -35.60 23.44 -6.58
CA ARG A 620 -36.73 24.22 -6.08
C ARG A 620 -36.63 25.69 -6.49
N THR A 621 -35.48 26.34 -6.28
CA THR A 621 -35.27 27.74 -6.66
C THR A 621 -35.34 27.95 -8.17
N ALA A 622 -34.73 27.05 -8.95
CA ALA A 622 -34.82 27.08 -10.41
C ALA A 622 -36.24 26.83 -10.93
N THR A 623 -37.00 25.95 -10.28
CA THR A 623 -38.39 25.69 -10.66
C THR A 623 -39.29 26.87 -10.33
N LEU A 624 -39.12 27.50 -9.15
CA LEU A 624 -39.84 28.73 -8.81
C LEU A 624 -39.63 29.84 -9.86
N ALA A 625 -38.40 30.05 -10.33
CA ALA A 625 -38.12 31.00 -11.40
C ALA A 625 -38.71 30.59 -12.77
N TRP A 626 -38.87 29.28 -13.01
CA TRP A 626 -39.46 28.75 -14.23
C TRP A 626 -41.00 28.82 -14.24
N LEU A 627 -41.65 28.77 -13.08
CA LEU A 627 -43.12 28.82 -12.97
C LEU A 627 -43.73 30.12 -13.53
N ASP A 628 -42.92 31.18 -13.71
CA ASP A 628 -43.35 32.45 -14.31
C ASP A 628 -43.44 32.41 -15.85
N THR A 629 -42.91 31.36 -16.49
CA THR A 629 -42.91 31.19 -17.96
C THR A 629 -44.28 30.73 -18.50
N ALA A 630 -44.53 30.97 -19.79
CA ALA A 630 -45.80 30.60 -20.43
C ALA A 630 -46.04 29.08 -20.38
N ASP A 631 -45.05 28.27 -20.77
CA ASP A 631 -45.12 26.80 -20.73
C ASP A 631 -45.43 26.25 -19.33
N ALA A 632 -44.96 26.92 -18.28
CA ALA A 632 -45.23 26.52 -16.91
C ALA A 632 -46.67 26.81 -16.49
N LYS A 633 -47.27 27.92 -16.98
CA LYS A 633 -48.68 28.25 -16.71
C LYS A 633 -49.62 27.21 -17.31
N ASP A 634 -49.30 26.67 -18.48
CA ASP A 634 -50.09 25.60 -19.10
C ASP A 634 -50.03 24.30 -18.28
N GLN A 635 -48.85 23.95 -17.75
CA GLN A 635 -48.70 22.78 -16.87
C GLN A 635 -49.40 22.98 -15.53
N ILE A 636 -49.31 24.17 -14.93
CA ILE A 636 -50.04 24.51 -13.69
C ILE A 636 -51.54 24.41 -13.93
N HIS A 637 -52.05 24.92 -15.07
CA HIS A 637 -53.47 24.85 -15.40
C HIS A 637 -53.95 23.40 -15.56
N THR A 638 -53.17 22.58 -16.27
CA THR A 638 -53.48 21.14 -16.46
C THR A 638 -53.55 20.41 -15.12
N GLU A 639 -52.56 20.61 -14.25
CA GLU A 639 -52.53 19.95 -12.94
C GLU A 639 -53.55 20.53 -11.96
N ALA A 640 -53.82 21.82 -11.99
CA ALA A 640 -54.87 22.44 -11.18
C ALA A 640 -56.25 21.92 -11.58
N THR A 641 -56.51 21.73 -12.87
CA THR A 641 -57.73 21.11 -13.40
C THR A 641 -57.86 19.68 -12.91
N ARG A 642 -56.77 18.89 -12.97
CA ARG A 642 -56.73 17.52 -12.42
C ARG A 642 -57.12 17.49 -10.94
N ILE A 643 -56.55 18.39 -10.12
CA ILE A 643 -56.81 18.45 -8.67
C ILE A 643 -58.26 18.87 -8.41
N PHE A 644 -58.78 19.83 -9.16
CA PHE A 644 -60.15 20.35 -9.02
C PHE A 644 -61.22 19.32 -9.43
N GLU A 645 -60.97 18.57 -10.51
CA GLU A 645 -61.89 17.52 -11.00
C GLU A 645 -61.84 16.24 -10.18
N THR A 646 -60.86 16.08 -9.28
CA THR A 646 -60.74 14.89 -8.43
C THR A 646 -61.85 14.88 -7.37
N GLU A 647 -62.72 13.86 -7.43
CA GLU A 647 -63.83 13.75 -6.48
C GLU A 647 -63.35 13.60 -5.02
N ALA A 648 -63.85 14.45 -4.13
CA ALA A 648 -63.55 14.41 -2.71
C ALA A 648 -64.02 13.12 -2.01
N LYS A 649 -65.03 12.42 -2.56
CA LYS A 649 -65.44 11.08 -2.13
C LYS A 649 -64.35 10.05 -2.41
N TRP A 650 -63.74 10.10 -3.60
CA TRP A 650 -62.67 9.20 -3.99
C TRP A 650 -61.43 9.38 -3.11
N ILE A 651 -61.01 10.63 -2.86
CA ILE A 651 -59.89 10.96 -1.97
C ILE A 651 -60.09 10.35 -0.57
N ARG A 652 -61.31 10.47 -0.03
CA ARG A 652 -61.69 9.96 1.28
C ARG A 652 -61.65 8.43 1.35
N ASP A 653 -62.19 7.78 0.33
CA ASP A 653 -62.23 6.31 0.24
C ASP A 653 -60.84 5.69 0.03
N GLU A 654 -59.92 6.41 -0.64
CA GLU A 654 -58.54 5.99 -0.82
C GLU A 654 -57.73 6.16 0.49
N LEU A 655 -57.86 7.31 1.17
CA LEU A 655 -57.25 7.54 2.48
C LEU A 655 -57.77 6.61 3.58
N GLY A 656 -59.04 6.22 3.50
CA GLY A 656 -59.63 5.24 4.43
C GLY A 656 -59.17 3.80 4.18
N ARG A 657 -58.71 3.47 2.96
CA ARG A 657 -58.21 2.14 2.59
C ARG A 657 -56.76 1.90 2.99
N ASP A 658 -55.88 2.88 2.78
CA ASP A 658 -54.43 2.76 3.05
C ASP A 658 -53.87 4.10 3.57
N PRO A 659 -54.01 4.39 4.87
CA PRO A 659 -53.65 5.71 5.42
C PRO A 659 -52.16 6.05 5.29
N ASP A 660 -51.28 5.04 5.20
CA ASP A 660 -49.83 5.24 5.15
C ASP A 660 -49.32 5.56 3.73
N ASN A 661 -49.97 5.02 2.69
CA ASN A 661 -49.52 5.22 1.30
C ASN A 661 -50.50 6.00 0.41
N ALA A 662 -51.78 6.11 0.76
CA ALA A 662 -52.77 6.86 0.01
C ALA A 662 -52.43 8.35 -0.15
N PRO A 663 -51.90 9.08 0.86
CA PRO A 663 -51.52 10.48 0.70
C PRO A 663 -50.49 10.69 -0.41
N ALA A 664 -49.59 9.72 -0.59
CA ALA A 664 -48.53 9.71 -1.60
C ALA A 664 -49.01 9.37 -3.03
N ARG A 665 -50.20 8.77 -3.17
CA ARG A 665 -50.83 8.50 -4.47
C ARG A 665 -51.59 9.72 -4.98
N ILE A 666 -52.11 10.53 -4.06
CA ILE A 666 -52.89 11.73 -4.37
C ILE A 666 -51.94 12.90 -4.65
N LEU A 667 -50.96 13.12 -3.76
CA LEU A 667 -49.90 14.13 -3.92
C LEU A 667 -48.51 13.50 -3.77
N PRO A 668 -47.46 14.07 -4.38
CA PRO A 668 -46.12 13.49 -4.32
C PRO A 668 -45.56 13.47 -2.90
N LYS A 669 -44.76 12.44 -2.57
CA LYS A 669 -44.09 12.35 -1.25
C LYS A 669 -43.14 13.53 -1.06
N GLY A 670 -43.26 14.22 0.07
CA GLY A 670 -42.43 15.40 0.37
C GLY A 670 -42.99 16.72 -0.18
N CYS A 671 -44.14 16.69 -0.89
CA CYS A 671 -44.87 17.92 -1.22
C CYS A 671 -45.24 18.66 0.07
N ARG A 672 -45.20 20.00 0.03
CA ARG A 672 -45.63 20.85 1.14
C ARG A 672 -47.12 20.73 1.42
N TRP A 673 -47.91 20.44 0.39
CA TRP A 673 -49.32 20.10 0.55
C TRP A 673 -49.47 18.60 0.76
N GLN A 674 -50.15 18.22 1.83
CA GLN A 674 -50.46 16.84 2.17
C GLN A 674 -51.96 16.69 2.41
N VAL A 675 -52.48 15.48 2.21
CA VAL A 675 -53.91 15.19 2.33
C VAL A 675 -54.17 14.40 3.60
N PHE A 676 -55.16 14.83 4.37
CA PHE A 676 -55.53 14.22 5.64
C PHE A 676 -57.03 13.99 5.75
N LEU A 677 -57.42 13.10 6.66
CA LEU A 677 -58.81 12.87 7.06
C LEU A 677 -59.06 13.45 8.44
N GLU A 678 -60.10 14.28 8.57
CA GLU A 678 -60.59 14.73 9.88
C GLU A 678 -61.85 13.96 10.26
N ALA A 679 -61.85 13.37 11.46
CA ALA A 679 -63.01 12.74 12.06
C ALA A 679 -63.44 13.56 13.29
N PRO A 680 -64.60 14.23 13.27
CA PRO A 680 -65.09 14.91 14.47
C PRO A 680 -65.33 13.88 15.58
N HIS A 681 -64.74 14.10 16.76
CA HIS A 681 -64.80 13.25 17.96
C HIS A 681 -64.09 11.88 17.87
N GLY A 682 -63.16 11.67 16.94
CA GLY A 682 -62.31 10.46 16.91
C GLY A 682 -63.02 9.18 16.41
N ALA A 683 -64.28 9.27 16.00
CA ALA A 683 -65.03 8.18 15.39
C ALA A 683 -65.11 8.34 13.87
N VAL A 684 -64.40 7.47 13.13
CA VAL A 684 -64.40 7.44 11.66
C VAL A 684 -65.75 6.92 11.16
N THR A 685 -66.71 7.81 10.91
CA THR A 685 -68.00 7.45 10.29
C THR A 685 -68.10 8.05 8.89
N ARG A 686 -68.57 7.26 7.90
CA ARG A 686 -68.62 7.63 6.46
C ARG A 686 -69.33 8.95 6.15
N LYS A 687 -70.23 9.41 7.04
CA LYS A 687 -71.03 10.63 6.85
C LYS A 687 -70.39 11.88 7.45
N LEU A 688 -69.45 11.75 8.39
CA LEU A 688 -68.87 12.88 9.12
C LEU A 688 -67.37 13.10 8.88
N THR A 689 -66.68 12.13 8.26
CA THR A 689 -65.27 12.30 7.87
C THR A 689 -65.14 13.09 6.59
N LYS A 690 -64.35 14.17 6.64
CA LYS A 690 -64.04 15.03 5.50
C LYS A 690 -62.54 15.00 5.20
N ALA A 691 -62.19 14.99 3.91
CA ALA A 691 -60.80 15.08 3.45
C ALA A 691 -60.41 16.55 3.22
N PHE A 692 -59.15 16.88 3.54
CA PHE A 692 -58.62 18.22 3.35
C PHE A 692 -57.15 18.20 2.94
N TYR A 693 -56.76 19.23 2.19
CA TYR A 693 -55.38 19.58 1.90
C TYR A 693 -54.84 20.47 3.03
N LEU A 694 -53.66 20.14 3.53
CA LEU A 694 -52.94 20.91 4.55
C LEU A 694 -51.55 21.26 4.02
N ASN A 695 -51.21 22.54 4.07
CA ASN A 695 -49.84 22.96 3.86
C ASN A 695 -49.03 22.76 5.14
N THR A 696 -48.00 21.93 5.11
CA THR A 696 -47.18 21.62 6.28
C THR A 696 -46.28 22.77 6.73
N VAL A 697 -46.17 23.85 5.94
CA VAL A 697 -45.34 25.02 6.25
C VAL A 697 -46.18 26.23 6.64
N THR A 698 -47.20 26.56 5.86
CA THR A 698 -48.07 27.71 6.12
C THR A 698 -49.25 27.36 7.05
N TYR A 699 -49.53 26.07 7.25
CA TYR A 699 -50.68 25.55 7.99
C TYR A 699 -52.04 25.98 7.41
N GLU A 700 -52.07 26.39 6.15
CA GLU A 700 -53.30 26.65 5.41
C GLU A 700 -54.03 25.34 5.13
N LYS A 701 -55.36 25.38 5.26
CA LYS A 701 -56.24 24.22 5.15
C LYS A 701 -57.34 24.47 4.13
N TYR A 702 -57.43 23.58 3.14
CA TYR A 702 -58.48 23.60 2.13
C TYR A 702 -59.26 22.30 2.14
N TRP A 703 -60.58 22.39 2.28
CA TRP A 703 -61.45 21.21 2.26
C TRP A 703 -61.63 20.72 0.83
N CYS A 704 -61.49 19.40 0.60
CA CYS A 704 -61.63 18.84 -0.74
C CYS A 704 -63.03 19.05 -1.34
N ASP A 705 -64.07 19.16 -0.49
CA ASP A 705 -65.46 19.39 -0.91
C ASP A 705 -65.73 20.87 -1.27
N GLU A 706 -64.87 21.81 -0.86
CA GLU A 706 -65.11 23.27 -0.94
C GLU A 706 -63.94 24.01 -1.61
N VAL A 707 -63.00 23.31 -2.24
CA VAL A 707 -61.78 23.89 -2.81
C VAL A 707 -62.09 24.73 -4.04
N VAL A 708 -61.52 25.94 -4.09
CA VAL A 708 -61.67 26.85 -5.24
C VAL A 708 -60.54 26.61 -6.24
N TYR A 709 -60.78 26.89 -7.52
CA TYR A 709 -59.80 26.67 -8.60
C TYR A 709 -58.46 27.41 -8.35
N ASP A 710 -58.49 28.62 -7.80
CA ASP A 710 -57.27 29.38 -7.47
C ASP A 710 -56.44 28.69 -6.37
N GLU A 711 -57.08 28.03 -5.40
CA GLU A 711 -56.41 27.23 -4.36
C GLU A 711 -55.78 25.97 -4.97
N CYS A 712 -56.45 25.35 -5.95
CA CYS A 712 -55.91 24.23 -6.72
C CYS A 712 -54.67 24.63 -7.53
N GLN A 713 -54.58 25.86 -8.05
CA GLN A 713 -53.36 26.37 -8.68
C GLN A 713 -52.19 26.48 -7.69
N GLY A 714 -52.46 26.88 -6.44
CA GLY A 714 -51.46 26.93 -5.37
C GLY A 714 -50.89 25.54 -5.04
N ILE A 715 -51.76 24.53 -4.95
CA ILE A 715 -51.36 23.13 -4.73
C ILE A 715 -50.59 22.59 -5.95
N ALA A 716 -51.09 22.83 -7.17
CA ALA A 716 -50.47 22.36 -8.42
C ALA A 716 -49.02 22.88 -8.59
N ARG A 717 -48.74 24.14 -8.24
CA ARG A 717 -47.39 24.71 -8.27
C ARG A 717 -46.41 23.91 -7.41
N GLU A 718 -46.81 23.55 -6.19
CA GLU A 718 -45.97 22.76 -5.29
C GLU A 718 -45.82 21.31 -5.73
N VAL A 719 -46.87 20.71 -6.33
CA VAL A 719 -46.81 19.37 -6.93
C VAL A 719 -45.76 19.32 -8.05
N ILE A 720 -45.77 20.30 -8.95
CA ILE A 720 -44.82 20.40 -10.06
C ILE A 720 -43.39 20.60 -9.54
N ILE A 721 -43.21 21.44 -8.52
CA ILE A 721 -41.90 21.60 -7.85
C ILE A 721 -41.41 20.26 -7.30
N GLN A 722 -42.27 19.52 -6.59
CA GLN A 722 -41.89 18.25 -5.99
C GLN A 722 -41.54 17.20 -7.05
N TRP A 723 -42.30 17.10 -8.14
CA TRP A 723 -41.97 16.19 -9.25
C TRP A 723 -40.62 16.46 -9.89
N ARG A 724 -40.27 17.74 -10.09
CA ARG A 724 -38.96 18.10 -10.64
C ARG A 724 -37.83 17.77 -9.67
N ILE A 725 -38.05 17.94 -8.36
CA ILE A 725 -37.13 17.51 -7.31
C ILE A 725 -36.98 15.97 -7.34
N ASP A 726 -38.08 15.22 -7.33
CA ASP A 726 -38.08 13.75 -7.34
C ASP A 726 -37.34 13.21 -8.57
N HIS A 727 -37.57 13.80 -9.74
CA HIS A 727 -36.87 13.44 -10.97
C HIS A 727 -35.36 13.74 -10.90
N ALA A 728 -34.97 14.87 -10.30
CA ALA A 728 -33.56 15.22 -10.11
C ALA A 728 -32.88 14.27 -9.09
N LEU A 729 -33.57 13.92 -8.01
CA LEU A 729 -33.09 12.96 -7.01
C LEU A 729 -32.99 11.55 -7.59
N ALA A 730 -33.92 11.12 -8.44
CA ALA A 730 -33.83 9.84 -9.13
C ALA A 730 -32.56 9.74 -9.98
N ARG A 731 -32.26 10.79 -10.77
CA ARG A 731 -31.01 10.88 -11.55
C ARG A 731 -29.76 10.92 -10.65
N LEU A 732 -29.86 11.52 -9.47
CA LEU A 732 -28.77 11.53 -8.50
C LEU A 732 -28.53 10.13 -7.91
N HIS A 733 -29.59 9.39 -7.59
CA HIS A 733 -29.48 8.01 -7.11
C HIS A 733 -28.91 7.05 -8.16
N GLU A 734 -29.22 7.25 -9.45
CA GLU A 734 -28.57 6.53 -10.55
C GLU A 734 -27.05 6.77 -10.54
N LYS A 735 -26.64 8.04 -10.44
CA LYS A 735 -25.21 8.41 -10.33
C LYS A 735 -24.54 7.85 -9.07
N GLU A 736 -25.24 7.85 -7.94
CA GLU A 736 -24.77 7.23 -6.69
C GLU A 736 -24.53 5.72 -6.88
N ALA A 737 -25.45 5.03 -7.55
CA ALA A 737 -25.34 3.60 -7.84
C ALA A 737 -24.19 3.29 -8.81
N GLU A 738 -24.01 4.10 -9.86
CA GLU A 738 -22.87 4.00 -10.78
C GLU A 738 -21.55 4.19 -10.04
N TRP A 739 -21.43 5.26 -9.26
CA TRP A 739 -20.24 5.52 -8.45
C TRP A 739 -19.95 4.40 -7.46
N ALA A 740 -20.98 3.85 -6.81
CA ALA A 740 -20.85 2.72 -5.89
C ALA A 740 -20.34 1.46 -6.60
N LEU A 741 -20.78 1.22 -7.85
CA LEU A 741 -20.29 0.12 -8.67
C LEU A 741 -18.81 0.31 -9.03
N GLU A 742 -18.43 1.50 -9.51
CA GLU A 742 -17.04 1.83 -9.83
C GLU A 742 -16.12 1.71 -8.62
N ARG A 743 -16.54 2.24 -7.45
CA ARG A 743 -15.81 2.10 -6.19
C ARG A 743 -15.60 0.64 -5.83
N ARG A 744 -16.64 -0.21 -5.93
CA ARG A 744 -16.51 -1.66 -5.66
C ARG A 744 -15.53 -2.33 -6.63
N GLN A 745 -15.59 -1.99 -7.92
CA GLN A 745 -14.67 -2.52 -8.93
C GLN A 745 -13.21 -2.11 -8.63
N ASN A 746 -12.98 -0.85 -8.28
CA ASN A 746 -11.66 -0.33 -7.90
C ASN A 746 -11.12 -1.00 -6.64
N VAL A 747 -11.95 -1.19 -5.61
CA VAL A 747 -11.58 -1.94 -4.39
C VAL A 747 -11.23 -3.39 -4.72
N ALA A 748 -12.04 -4.05 -5.56
CA ALA A 748 -11.78 -5.43 -5.98
C ALA A 748 -10.47 -5.54 -6.80
N ALA A 749 -10.25 -4.64 -7.75
CA ALA A 749 -9.04 -4.57 -8.56
C ALA A 749 -7.80 -4.37 -7.68
N THR A 750 -7.84 -3.43 -6.73
CA THR A 750 -6.75 -3.17 -5.78
C THR A 750 -6.45 -4.40 -4.93
N ARG A 751 -7.48 -5.10 -4.43
CA ARG A 751 -7.32 -6.35 -3.67
C ARG A 751 -6.68 -7.45 -4.51
N ILE A 752 -7.10 -7.61 -5.77
CA ILE A 752 -6.51 -8.59 -6.71
C ILE A 752 -5.04 -8.26 -7.00
N GLN A 753 -4.73 -7.00 -7.32
CA GLN A 753 -3.36 -6.55 -7.56
C GLN A 753 -2.46 -6.81 -6.35
N MET A 754 -2.95 -6.50 -5.14
CA MET A 754 -2.22 -6.78 -3.91
C MET A 754 -1.97 -8.27 -3.72
N MET A 755 -2.96 -9.13 -3.99
CA MET A 755 -2.78 -10.59 -3.93
C MET A 755 -1.72 -11.09 -4.92
N VAL A 756 -1.70 -10.56 -6.15
CA VAL A 756 -0.69 -10.92 -7.16
C VAL A 756 0.70 -10.45 -6.74
N ARG A 757 0.85 -9.22 -6.25
CA ARG A 757 2.11 -8.69 -5.71
C ARG A 757 2.61 -9.53 -4.54
N CYS A 758 1.73 -9.88 -3.59
CA CYS A 758 2.07 -10.77 -2.49
C CYS A 758 2.50 -12.17 -2.98
N ARG A 759 1.86 -12.71 -4.02
CA ARG A 759 2.26 -13.99 -4.62
C ARG A 759 3.65 -13.91 -5.22
N GLN A 760 3.95 -12.85 -5.97
CA GLN A 760 5.27 -12.61 -6.56
C GLN A 760 6.34 -12.42 -5.47
N ALA A 761 6.08 -11.58 -4.47
CA ALA A 761 6.98 -11.38 -3.33
C ALA A 761 7.27 -12.70 -2.60
N ARG A 762 6.24 -13.52 -2.31
CA ARG A 762 6.42 -14.85 -1.72
C ARG A 762 7.23 -15.79 -2.62
N ALA A 763 7.13 -15.67 -3.94
CA ALA A 763 7.94 -16.47 -4.86
C ALA A 763 9.42 -16.06 -4.80
N VAL A 764 9.69 -14.75 -4.79
CA VAL A 764 11.05 -14.19 -4.63
C VAL A 764 11.64 -14.56 -3.29
N CYS A 765 10.94 -14.33 -2.17
CA CYS A 765 11.43 -14.70 -0.84
C CYS A 765 11.69 -16.21 -0.72
N ARG A 766 10.84 -17.06 -1.32
CA ARG A 766 11.07 -18.51 -1.36
C ARG A 766 12.31 -18.89 -2.18
N ARG A 767 12.61 -18.17 -3.27
CA ARG A 767 13.86 -18.35 -4.03
C ARG A 767 15.07 -17.95 -3.17
N ILE A 768 15.02 -16.80 -2.50
CA ILE A 768 16.09 -16.34 -1.59
C ILE A 768 16.33 -17.39 -0.51
N LEU A 769 15.28 -17.83 0.19
CA LEU A 769 15.39 -18.85 1.24
C LEU A 769 15.99 -20.17 0.73
N ARG A 770 15.70 -20.58 -0.51
CA ARG A 770 16.31 -21.77 -1.12
C ARG A 770 17.81 -21.64 -1.37
N ASN A 771 18.29 -20.43 -1.61
CA ASN A 771 19.71 -20.16 -1.78
C ASN A 771 20.41 -19.94 -0.42
N THR A 772 19.67 -19.62 0.63
CA THR A 772 20.20 -19.36 1.98
C THR A 772 20.25 -20.60 2.87
N PHE A 773 19.31 -21.53 2.74
CA PHE A 773 19.21 -22.72 3.60
C PHE A 773 19.56 -24.01 2.87
N ILE A 774 20.25 -24.92 3.58
CA ILE A 774 20.59 -26.26 3.10
C ILE A 774 20.16 -27.29 4.16
N LYS A 775 19.69 -28.45 3.70
CA LYS A 775 19.39 -29.61 4.55
C LYS A 775 20.68 -30.37 4.83
N ARG A 776 21.03 -30.50 6.11
CA ARG A 776 22.24 -31.16 6.62
C ARG A 776 21.84 -32.19 7.66
N ILE A 777 22.57 -33.30 7.75
CA ILE A 777 22.41 -34.24 8.88
C ILE A 777 23.35 -33.79 10.00
N ASP A 778 22.81 -33.61 11.20
CA ASP A 778 23.63 -33.31 12.37
C ASP A 778 24.47 -34.55 12.74
N PRO A 779 25.81 -34.44 12.84
CA PRO A 779 26.69 -35.59 13.08
C PRO A 779 26.37 -36.35 14.36
N ARG A 780 25.92 -35.67 15.42
CA ARG A 780 25.69 -36.28 16.74
C ARG A 780 24.30 -36.88 16.88
N SER A 781 23.27 -36.15 16.46
CA SER A 781 21.89 -36.63 16.59
C SER A 781 21.44 -37.50 15.44
N GLY A 782 22.12 -37.43 14.29
CA GLY A 782 21.69 -38.09 13.06
C GLY A 782 20.39 -37.53 12.47
N GLN A 783 19.86 -36.42 13.02
CA GLN A 783 18.63 -35.79 12.56
C GLN A 783 18.91 -34.76 11.46
N MET A 784 17.92 -34.53 10.61
CA MET A 784 18.01 -33.51 9.57
C MET A 784 17.79 -32.11 10.16
N GLU A 785 18.76 -31.24 9.95
CA GLU A 785 18.76 -29.83 10.32
C GLU A 785 18.81 -28.92 9.09
N TYR A 786 18.26 -27.71 9.26
CA TYR A 786 18.26 -26.64 8.28
C TYR A 786 19.38 -25.66 8.61
N PHE A 787 20.48 -25.79 7.88
CA PHE A 787 21.69 -24.99 8.05
C PHE A 787 21.56 -23.67 7.29
N ASN A 788 21.81 -22.55 7.97
CA ASN A 788 21.75 -21.21 7.38
C ASN A 788 23.14 -20.79 6.87
N LEU A 789 23.30 -20.69 5.56
CA LEU A 789 24.56 -20.25 4.93
C LEU A 789 24.90 -18.79 5.27
N ALA A 790 23.88 -17.97 5.55
CA ALA A 790 24.10 -16.58 5.90
C ALA A 790 24.57 -16.39 7.35
N ARG A 791 24.23 -17.33 8.24
CA ARG A 791 24.55 -17.31 9.67
C ARG A 791 24.94 -18.73 10.12
N PRO A 792 26.20 -19.14 9.89
CA PRO A 792 26.63 -20.51 10.10
C PRO A 792 26.54 -21.00 11.56
N LEU A 793 26.43 -20.09 12.53
CA LEU A 793 26.22 -20.39 13.95
C LEU A 793 24.76 -20.73 14.29
N GLU A 794 23.80 -20.42 13.41
CA GLU A 794 22.38 -20.68 13.61
C GLU A 794 21.94 -21.91 12.81
N THR A 795 21.68 -23.04 13.48
CA THR A 795 20.99 -24.19 12.89
C THR A 795 19.54 -24.25 13.36
N ARG A 796 18.65 -24.78 12.52
CA ARG A 796 17.23 -24.92 12.85
C ARG A 796 16.78 -26.36 12.66
N ARG A 797 16.01 -26.89 13.60
CA ARG A 797 15.36 -28.21 13.47
C ARG A 797 14.11 -28.19 12.58
N LYS A 798 13.59 -27.00 12.27
CA LYS A 798 12.40 -26.82 11.45
C LYS A 798 12.69 -25.86 10.30
N PRO A 799 12.10 -26.09 9.12
CA PRO A 799 12.28 -25.22 7.98
C PRO A 799 11.68 -23.83 8.25
N PRO A 800 12.17 -22.77 7.59
CA PRO A 800 11.51 -21.47 7.62
C PRO A 800 10.06 -21.59 7.14
N LYS A 801 9.09 -21.10 7.92
CA LYS A 801 7.65 -21.21 7.61
C LYS A 801 7.29 -20.74 6.20
N LEU A 802 8.00 -19.74 5.69
CA LEU A 802 7.76 -19.15 4.37
C LEU A 802 8.16 -20.10 3.21
N ILE A 803 9.03 -21.11 3.44
CA ILE A 803 9.40 -22.10 2.42
C ILE A 803 8.17 -22.93 1.99
N GLY A 804 7.32 -23.29 2.96
CA GLY A 804 6.10 -24.07 2.78
C GLY A 804 6.33 -25.32 1.93
N SER A 805 5.52 -25.50 0.88
CA SER A 805 5.60 -26.65 -0.04
C SER A 805 6.91 -26.79 -0.82
N ASN A 806 7.78 -25.77 -0.83
CA ASN A 806 9.06 -25.80 -1.55
C ASN A 806 10.21 -26.37 -0.69
N GLU A 807 9.91 -26.95 0.48
CA GLU A 807 10.91 -27.55 1.36
C GLU A 807 11.69 -28.70 0.70
N SER A 808 11.04 -29.50 -0.14
CA SER A 808 11.69 -30.58 -0.91
C SER A 808 12.72 -30.06 -1.91
N LEU A 809 12.61 -28.80 -2.32
CA LEU A 809 13.51 -28.14 -3.26
C LEU A 809 14.73 -27.53 -2.57
N LEU A 810 14.87 -27.67 -1.25
CA LEU A 810 16.08 -27.24 -0.55
C LEU A 810 17.24 -28.17 -0.90
N PRO A 811 18.44 -27.65 -1.20
CA PRO A 811 19.60 -28.47 -1.45
C PRO A 811 19.91 -29.33 -0.23
N ILE A 812 20.30 -30.59 -0.47
CA ILE A 812 20.78 -31.51 0.56
C ILE A 812 22.32 -31.49 0.48
N GLU A 813 23.00 -31.45 1.63
CA GLU A 813 24.47 -31.40 1.71
C GLU A 813 25.12 -32.60 1.01
N SER A 814 24.64 -33.81 1.27
CA SER A 814 25.04 -35.02 0.57
C SER A 814 23.88 -36.01 0.49
N SER A 815 23.78 -36.72 -0.63
CA SER A 815 22.76 -37.74 -0.88
C SER A 815 23.31 -39.17 -0.77
N THR A 816 24.63 -39.33 -0.71
CA THR A 816 25.34 -40.62 -0.72
C THR A 816 25.95 -40.90 0.64
N TRP A 817 27.01 -40.19 1.02
CA TRP A 817 27.73 -40.38 2.29
C TRP A 817 27.61 -39.18 3.23
N VAL A 818 27.50 -39.43 4.53
CA VAL A 818 27.49 -38.41 5.58
C VAL A 818 28.45 -38.76 6.70
N TYR A 819 28.99 -37.72 7.34
CA TYR A 819 29.80 -37.84 8.54
C TYR A 819 28.92 -37.93 9.80
N ARG A 820 29.20 -38.88 10.69
CA ARG A 820 28.52 -39.09 11.97
C ARG A 820 29.48 -39.22 13.14
N GLN A 821 28.96 -39.00 14.35
CA GLN A 821 29.64 -39.20 15.62
C GLN A 821 28.76 -40.01 16.56
N ASP A 822 29.32 -41.07 17.14
CA ASP A 822 28.66 -41.86 18.17
C ASP A 822 28.61 -41.12 19.52
N THR A 823 27.85 -41.68 20.48
CA THR A 823 27.72 -41.16 21.85
C THR A 823 29.05 -41.06 22.59
N ARG A 824 30.02 -41.89 22.21
CA ARG A 824 31.40 -41.88 22.72
C ARG A 824 32.32 -40.87 22.01
N GLY A 825 31.82 -40.18 20.99
CA GLY A 825 32.58 -39.20 20.20
C GLY A 825 33.36 -39.79 19.02
N SER A 826 33.35 -41.12 18.84
CA SER A 826 33.99 -41.79 17.71
C SER A 826 33.34 -41.38 16.39
N ALA A 827 34.16 -40.96 15.45
CA ALA A 827 33.74 -40.48 14.14
C ALA A 827 33.72 -41.61 13.10
N TYR A 828 32.68 -41.65 12.27
CA TYR A 828 32.56 -42.58 11.15
C TYR A 828 31.75 -41.96 10.02
N TYR A 829 31.86 -42.54 8.83
CA TYR A 829 31.09 -42.18 7.65
C TYR A 829 29.99 -43.21 7.44
N GLN A 830 28.78 -42.76 7.14
CA GLN A 830 27.64 -43.62 6.87
C GLN A 830 27.02 -43.29 5.52
N ARG A 831 26.73 -44.32 4.73
CA ARG A 831 26.01 -44.21 3.47
C ARG A 831 24.51 -44.14 3.73
N ILE A 832 23.81 -43.18 3.11
CA ILE A 832 22.40 -42.87 3.42
C ILE A 832 21.45 -43.93 2.85
N ASP A 833 21.75 -44.46 1.67
CA ASP A 833 20.94 -45.44 0.94
C ASP A 833 21.08 -46.86 1.49
N THR A 834 22.31 -47.33 1.68
CA THR A 834 22.60 -48.71 2.13
C THR A 834 22.84 -48.83 3.63
N SER A 835 22.94 -47.71 4.37
CA SER A 835 23.33 -47.66 5.78
C SER A 835 24.72 -48.25 6.10
N GLU A 836 25.54 -48.52 5.09
CA GLU A 836 26.94 -48.96 5.23
C GLU A 836 27.77 -47.95 6.02
N SER A 837 28.58 -48.41 6.97
CA SER A 837 29.43 -47.56 7.80
C SER A 837 30.92 -47.84 7.53
N SER A 838 31.72 -46.78 7.45
CA SER A 838 33.17 -46.84 7.32
C SER A 838 33.84 -45.98 8.39
N VAL A 839 34.88 -46.50 9.02
CA VAL A 839 35.68 -45.76 10.02
C VAL A 839 36.54 -44.68 9.34
N GLY A 840 37.06 -44.98 8.14
CA GLY A 840 37.80 -44.04 7.30
C GLY A 840 36.94 -43.37 6.23
N PRO A 841 37.42 -42.30 5.59
CA PRO A 841 36.72 -41.65 4.50
C PRO A 841 36.51 -42.63 3.34
N PRO A 842 35.32 -42.69 2.71
CA PRO A 842 35.06 -43.61 1.60
C PRO A 842 35.99 -43.36 0.41
N ASP A 843 36.40 -44.43 -0.27
CA ASP A 843 37.33 -44.35 -1.40
C ASP A 843 36.79 -43.46 -2.53
N HIS A 844 37.70 -42.71 -3.15
CA HIS A 844 37.44 -41.78 -4.25
C HIS A 844 36.58 -40.55 -3.90
N TYR A 845 36.20 -40.37 -2.64
CA TYR A 845 35.49 -39.16 -2.20
C TYR A 845 36.45 -38.09 -1.70
N ILE A 846 36.22 -36.85 -2.12
CA ILE A 846 37.06 -35.71 -1.75
C ILE A 846 36.55 -35.05 -0.47
N LEU A 847 37.43 -34.91 0.51
CA LEU A 847 37.18 -34.19 1.75
C LEU A 847 37.55 -32.70 1.63
N CYS A 848 36.98 -31.90 2.52
CA CYS A 848 37.25 -30.46 2.59
C CYS A 848 38.73 -30.16 2.86
N ALA A 849 39.33 -29.28 2.04
CA ALA A 849 40.72 -28.88 2.20
C ALA A 849 41.04 -28.16 3.53
N ARG A 850 40.02 -27.62 4.21
CA ARG A 850 40.20 -26.88 5.48
C ARG A 850 39.98 -27.73 6.73
N CYS A 851 38.96 -28.58 6.73
CA CYS A 851 38.60 -29.35 7.93
C CYS A 851 38.86 -30.85 7.80
N SER A 852 39.16 -31.35 6.60
CA SER A 852 39.50 -32.75 6.31
C SER A 852 38.53 -33.81 6.89
N VAL A 853 37.29 -33.41 7.19
CA VAL A 853 36.27 -34.24 7.86
C VAL A 853 35.00 -34.33 7.02
N TYR A 854 34.52 -33.20 6.49
CA TYR A 854 33.28 -33.18 5.73
C TYR A 854 33.56 -33.24 4.22
N PHE A 855 32.64 -33.87 3.49
CA PHE A 855 32.71 -33.93 2.03
C PHE A 855 32.65 -32.55 1.37
N VAL A 856 33.29 -32.43 0.22
CA VAL A 856 33.29 -31.22 -0.59
C VAL A 856 31.91 -30.98 -1.19
N THR A 857 31.44 -29.74 -1.09
CA THR A 857 30.22 -29.29 -1.80
C THR A 857 30.44 -28.01 -2.61
N ARG A 858 31.60 -27.35 -2.43
CA ARG A 858 31.94 -26.08 -3.09
C ARG A 858 33.38 -26.08 -3.54
N ARG A 859 33.65 -25.52 -4.71
CA ARG A 859 34.99 -25.27 -5.25
C ARG A 859 35.16 -23.78 -5.51
N GLN A 860 36.28 -23.22 -5.06
CA GLN A 860 36.65 -21.85 -5.35
C GLN A 860 37.27 -21.78 -6.75
N THR A 861 36.78 -20.90 -7.62
CA THR A 861 37.19 -20.84 -9.03
C THR A 861 38.62 -20.33 -9.20
N SER A 862 39.07 -19.41 -8.33
CA SER A 862 40.41 -18.81 -8.41
C SER A 862 41.52 -19.76 -7.96
N SER A 863 41.39 -20.36 -6.78
CA SER A 863 42.38 -21.27 -6.19
C SER A 863 42.20 -22.73 -6.62
N GLY A 864 41.01 -23.10 -7.10
CA GLY A 864 40.63 -24.49 -7.33
C GLY A 864 40.35 -25.30 -6.06
N ALA A 865 40.62 -24.72 -4.88
CA ALA A 865 40.46 -25.38 -3.59
C ALA A 865 39.00 -25.76 -3.32
N ARG A 866 38.84 -26.89 -2.64
CA ARG A 866 37.54 -27.55 -2.43
C ARG A 866 37.16 -27.56 -0.96
N TYR A 867 35.94 -27.11 -0.65
CA TYR A 867 35.47 -26.90 0.71
C TYR A 867 34.12 -27.57 0.96
N CYS A 868 33.88 -27.97 2.21
CA CYS A 868 32.55 -28.38 2.67
C CYS A 868 31.63 -27.16 2.86
N ILE A 869 30.34 -27.42 3.06
CA ILE A 869 29.35 -26.35 3.13
C ILE A 869 29.53 -25.45 4.36
N GLY A 870 30.00 -26.02 5.48
CA GLY A 870 30.26 -25.28 6.71
C GLY A 870 31.45 -24.32 6.57
N CYS A 871 32.57 -24.79 6.02
CA CYS A 871 33.73 -23.93 5.76
C CYS A 871 33.40 -22.83 4.75
N TYR A 872 32.65 -23.15 3.69
CA TYR A 872 32.15 -22.16 2.73
C TYR A 872 31.27 -21.09 3.40
N ALA A 873 30.32 -21.48 4.25
CA ALA A 873 29.45 -20.54 4.95
C ALA A 873 30.24 -19.62 5.91
N ASN A 874 31.28 -20.14 6.56
CA ASN A 874 32.19 -19.34 7.39
C ASN A 874 32.98 -18.32 6.56
N PHE A 875 33.48 -18.70 5.38
CA PHE A 875 34.14 -17.75 4.47
C PHE A 875 33.17 -16.63 4.04
N ARG A 876 31.94 -16.98 3.66
CA ARG A 876 30.90 -15.97 3.34
C ARG A 876 30.50 -15.08 4.50
N TYR A 877 30.48 -15.63 5.71
CA TYR A 877 30.17 -14.84 6.90
C TYR A 877 31.30 -13.86 7.24
N ALA A 878 32.56 -14.29 7.11
CA ALA A 878 33.72 -13.43 7.32
C ALA A 878 33.80 -12.30 6.28
N ALA A 879 33.59 -12.63 4.99
CA ALA A 879 33.60 -11.64 3.90
C ALA A 879 32.56 -10.52 4.11
N ARG A 880 31.31 -10.89 4.48
CA ARG A 880 30.24 -9.90 4.76
C ARG A 880 30.47 -9.06 6.01
N ARG A 881 31.30 -9.49 6.95
CA ARG A 881 31.68 -8.66 8.11
C ARG A 881 32.76 -7.61 7.79
N GLY A 882 33.49 -7.81 6.69
CA GLY A 882 34.60 -6.93 6.29
C GLY A 882 34.29 -6.00 5.11
N ALA A 883 33.16 -6.17 4.41
CA ALA A 883 32.77 -5.36 3.26
C ALA A 883 31.68 -4.33 3.62
N SER A 884 31.75 -3.12 3.05
CA SER A 884 30.66 -2.14 3.07
C SER A 884 29.45 -2.66 2.27
N ASP A 885 28.24 -2.35 2.74
CA ASP A 885 26.97 -2.98 2.33
C ASP A 885 26.67 -2.96 0.81
N ASP A 886 27.31 -2.08 0.02
CA ASP A 886 27.01 -1.89 -1.41
C ASP A 886 27.83 -2.79 -2.37
N ASP A 887 29.03 -3.25 -2.00
CA ASP A 887 29.90 -4.07 -2.90
C ASP A 887 29.77 -5.59 -2.65
N ALA A 888 29.24 -6.00 -1.50
CA ALA A 888 29.26 -7.40 -1.06
C ALA A 888 28.31 -8.35 -1.82
N VAL A 889 27.31 -7.83 -2.54
CA VAL A 889 26.24 -8.67 -3.14
C VAL A 889 26.55 -9.08 -4.58
N ALA A 890 27.38 -8.33 -5.31
CA ALA A 890 27.67 -8.57 -6.73
C ALA A 890 28.81 -9.57 -7.00
N GLU A 891 29.83 -9.66 -6.12
CA GLU A 891 30.96 -10.59 -6.28
C GLU A 891 30.70 -12.01 -5.71
N GLU A 892 29.65 -12.21 -4.91
CA GLU A 892 29.54 -13.37 -4.01
C GLU A 892 29.22 -14.73 -4.68
N GLU A 893 28.63 -14.78 -5.89
CA GLU A 893 28.31 -16.05 -6.59
C GLU A 893 29.25 -16.38 -7.76
N SER A 894 30.04 -15.43 -8.30
CA SER A 894 30.88 -15.66 -9.48
C SER A 894 32.17 -16.45 -9.18
N GLY A 895 32.69 -16.37 -7.95
CA GLY A 895 33.93 -17.01 -7.52
C GLY A 895 33.81 -18.45 -7.01
N TRP A 896 32.60 -19.02 -6.93
CA TRP A 896 32.35 -20.33 -6.32
C TRP A 896 31.46 -21.24 -7.17
N THR A 897 31.89 -22.48 -7.38
CA THR A 897 31.13 -23.52 -8.11
C THR A 897 30.56 -24.55 -7.13
N LYS A 898 29.30 -24.97 -7.37
CA LYS A 898 28.65 -26.03 -6.58
C LYS A 898 29.11 -27.39 -7.09
N MET A 899 29.48 -28.27 -6.17
CA MET A 899 29.85 -29.66 -6.47
C MET A 899 28.88 -30.63 -5.78
N PRO A 900 28.43 -31.69 -6.47
CA PRO A 900 27.73 -32.80 -5.83
C PRO A 900 28.71 -33.66 -5.02
N VAL A 901 28.22 -34.28 -3.95
CA VAL A 901 29.00 -35.27 -3.18
C VAL A 901 28.91 -36.61 -3.90
N GLN A 902 29.89 -36.89 -4.74
CA GLN A 902 30.00 -38.06 -5.60
C GLN A 902 31.47 -38.51 -5.66
N PRO A 903 31.75 -39.77 -6.01
CA PRO A 903 33.12 -40.22 -6.23
C PRO A 903 33.73 -39.38 -7.36
N ALA A 904 34.95 -38.90 -7.15
CA ALA A 904 35.60 -38.01 -8.10
C ALA A 904 36.13 -38.82 -9.29
N ASN A 905 35.82 -38.38 -10.50
CA ASN A 905 36.45 -38.91 -11.70
C ASN A 905 37.81 -38.26 -11.91
N CYS A 906 38.73 -38.99 -12.52
CA CYS A 906 39.99 -38.45 -12.99
C CYS A 906 39.69 -37.36 -14.04
N MET A 907 40.17 -36.15 -13.82
CA MET A 907 39.89 -35.05 -14.74
C MET A 907 40.63 -35.10 -16.09
N VAL A 908 41.61 -35.99 -16.21
CA VAL A 908 42.43 -36.14 -17.42
C VAL A 908 41.79 -37.12 -18.39
N CYS A 909 41.48 -38.33 -17.93
CA CYS A 909 40.86 -39.36 -18.76
C CYS A 909 39.33 -39.36 -18.69
N CYS A 910 38.74 -38.74 -17.65
CA CYS A 910 37.30 -38.69 -17.36
C CYS A 910 36.60 -40.05 -17.19
N THR A 911 37.32 -41.17 -17.36
CA THR A 911 36.79 -42.54 -17.37
C THR A 911 37.08 -43.31 -16.08
N SER A 912 38.27 -43.16 -15.51
CA SER A 912 38.62 -43.80 -14.23
C SER A 912 38.29 -42.90 -13.04
N LEU A 913 38.07 -43.52 -11.87
CA LEU A 913 37.95 -42.80 -10.60
C LEU A 913 39.31 -42.18 -10.22
N ALA A 914 39.26 -41.09 -9.48
CA ALA A 914 40.44 -40.40 -8.99
C ALA A 914 40.97 -41.13 -7.75
N ASP A 915 42.28 -41.35 -7.74
CA ASP A 915 42.98 -41.98 -6.62
C ASP A 915 43.74 -40.95 -5.79
N VAL A 916 44.03 -39.78 -6.39
CA VAL A 916 44.90 -38.77 -5.79
C VAL A 916 44.46 -37.36 -6.16
N VAL A 917 44.65 -36.41 -5.24
CA VAL A 917 44.45 -34.97 -5.47
C VAL A 917 45.76 -34.22 -5.32
N CYS A 918 46.14 -33.43 -6.34
CA CYS A 918 47.34 -32.60 -6.31
C CYS A 918 47.01 -31.17 -5.85
N THR A 919 47.57 -30.72 -4.73
CA THR A 919 47.32 -29.38 -4.17
C THR A 919 47.80 -28.26 -5.08
N ASP A 920 48.97 -28.43 -5.71
CA ASP A 920 49.59 -27.37 -6.51
C ASP A 920 49.01 -27.27 -7.92
N CYS A 921 48.44 -28.36 -8.42
CA CYS A 921 47.63 -28.35 -9.64
C CYS A 921 46.19 -27.93 -9.31
N LYS A 922 45.97 -26.82 -8.59
CA LYS A 922 44.64 -26.29 -8.29
C LYS A 922 43.66 -27.33 -7.68
N HIS A 923 44.18 -28.24 -6.86
CA HIS A 923 43.44 -29.37 -6.28
C HIS A 923 42.86 -30.31 -7.35
N ASP A 924 43.57 -30.59 -8.42
CA ASP A 924 43.09 -31.45 -9.50
C ASP A 924 43.08 -32.93 -9.08
N ALA A 925 42.01 -33.66 -9.43
CA ALA A 925 41.77 -35.05 -9.01
C ALA A 925 42.08 -36.01 -10.16
N THR A 926 43.02 -36.93 -9.95
CA THR A 926 43.56 -37.81 -11.00
C THR A 926 43.67 -39.27 -10.55
N CYS A 927 43.52 -40.21 -11.49
CA CYS A 927 43.89 -41.61 -11.23
C CYS A 927 45.42 -41.75 -11.16
N THR A 928 45.92 -42.82 -10.52
CA THR A 928 47.37 -43.04 -10.36
C THR A 928 48.12 -43.05 -11.71
N ARG A 929 47.52 -43.64 -12.76
CA ARG A 929 48.12 -43.68 -14.11
C ARG A 929 48.30 -42.27 -14.70
N CYS A 930 47.26 -41.45 -14.68
CA CYS A 930 47.32 -40.08 -15.21
C CYS A 930 48.20 -39.19 -14.33
N PHE A 931 48.18 -39.38 -13.01
CA PHE A 931 49.06 -38.68 -12.08
C PHE A 931 50.54 -38.97 -12.42
N ASN A 932 50.91 -40.24 -12.56
CA ASN A 932 52.28 -40.64 -12.91
C ASN A 932 52.67 -40.21 -14.34
N ALA A 933 51.73 -40.11 -15.27
CA ALA A 933 52.01 -39.58 -16.61
C ALA A 933 52.34 -38.08 -16.59
N ILE A 934 51.65 -37.30 -15.74
CA ILE A 934 51.85 -35.85 -15.62
C ILE A 934 53.04 -35.51 -14.71
N HIS A 935 53.20 -36.23 -13.60
CA HIS A 935 54.17 -35.93 -12.55
C HIS A 935 55.38 -36.87 -12.52
N GLY A 936 55.31 -38.04 -13.16
CA GLY A 936 56.36 -39.07 -13.09
C GLY A 936 57.54 -38.89 -14.06
N ARG A 937 57.49 -37.92 -14.99
CA ARG A 937 58.59 -37.63 -15.95
C ARG A 937 59.28 -36.28 -15.75
N LEU A 938 58.83 -35.43 -14.83
CA LEU A 938 59.35 -34.06 -14.62
C LEU A 938 60.17 -33.96 -13.33
N ALA A 939 61.32 -34.65 -13.27
CA ALA A 939 62.24 -34.58 -12.14
C ALA A 939 63.12 -33.30 -12.12
N LYS A 940 62.84 -32.25 -12.91
CA LYS A 940 63.79 -31.12 -13.04
C LYS A 940 63.30 -29.70 -12.81
N THR A 941 62.02 -29.39 -12.56
CA THR A 941 61.66 -27.95 -12.36
C THR A 941 60.63 -27.56 -11.31
N LYS A 942 59.80 -28.43 -10.73
CA LYS A 942 58.98 -28.07 -9.54
C LYS A 942 58.72 -29.29 -8.65
N ALA A 943 59.26 -29.28 -7.43
CA ALA A 943 58.87 -30.24 -6.39
C ALA A 943 57.44 -29.92 -5.95
N HIS A 944 56.51 -30.79 -6.30
CA HIS A 944 55.12 -30.71 -5.85
C HIS A 944 55.02 -31.16 -4.39
N ALA A 945 54.10 -30.57 -3.63
CA ALA A 945 53.73 -31.07 -2.31
C ALA A 945 53.18 -32.51 -2.42
N PRO A 946 53.34 -33.36 -1.39
CA PRO A 946 52.85 -34.73 -1.41
C PRO A 946 51.34 -34.75 -1.69
N PRO A 947 50.89 -35.54 -2.68
CA PRO A 947 49.51 -35.47 -3.14
C PRO A 947 48.59 -36.23 -2.14
N VAL A 948 47.35 -35.78 -2.01
CA VAL A 948 46.39 -36.36 -1.06
C VAL A 948 45.78 -37.61 -1.66
N SER A 949 46.04 -38.79 -1.05
CA SER A 949 45.40 -40.04 -1.45
C SER A 949 43.90 -40.01 -1.16
N LEU A 950 43.10 -40.45 -2.13
CA LEU A 950 41.65 -40.65 -2.00
C LEU A 950 41.27 -42.11 -1.74
N VAL A 951 42.24 -43.01 -1.71
CA VAL A 951 42.02 -44.44 -1.46
C VAL A 951 42.62 -44.78 -0.09
N ASN A 952 41.81 -45.35 0.79
CA ASN A 952 42.28 -45.85 2.09
C ASN A 952 43.08 -47.14 1.86
N ARG A 953 44.39 -47.00 1.68
CA ARG A 953 45.31 -48.13 1.83
C ARG A 953 45.59 -48.37 3.31
N VAL A 954 44.56 -48.78 4.05
CA VAL A 954 44.81 -49.50 5.30
C VAL A 954 45.04 -50.94 4.88
N SER A 955 46.33 -51.22 4.65
CA SER A 955 47.03 -52.51 4.71
C SER A 955 46.17 -53.78 4.81
N GLU A 956 46.37 -54.68 3.85
CA GLU A 956 46.43 -56.14 4.10
C GLU A 956 47.17 -56.47 5.41
#